data_AF-A0AAQ3MMK6-F1
#
_entry.id   AF-A0AAQ3MMK6-F1
#
_cell.length_a   1.000
_cell.length_b   1.000
_cell.length_c   1.000
_cell.angle_alpha   90.00
_cell.angle_beta   90.00
_cell.angle_gamma   90.00
#
_symmetry.space_group_name_H-M   'P 1'
#
loop_
_entity.id
_entity.type
_entity.pdbx_description
1 polymer ?
#
loop_
_entity_poly.entity_id
_entity_poly.type
_entity_poly.pdbx_seq_one_letter_code
_entity_poly.pdbx_strand_id
1 'polypeptide(L)'
;MATLAIAALTLARTSASSNFFFSRTFNHFTTKFVPFRILHQRRRFLCHNCKRGIASSPVTIPSISDRMTAPYGSWKRGVLVVEAENPGGEAVDITPKEFGVRTLAQEYGGGAFTVSGDVVFFANYKDQRLYQQSISSLDVPPIPLTPDYGSPVVSYADGIYDGRFNRFVSVREDRRESAQNPSTTIVSVALGSKDVQEPQVLVSGSDFYAFPRLDPKSERIAWIQWSHPYMPWDKSELWVGYISENGEIYKQVSVAGNDPALVESPTEPKWSSDGELFFITDRGNGFWNLHKWIESENKVLPVYSLEAEFARPLWIFGMNSYEFLKGHIQKNLIACSYRQQGKSYLGIIDDVPDSKLILLDIPFTDIDNITSGNDCLYVEGASAVFPSSVAKVTLDNDKSKAVDFNIIWSSSPDSLKYASYFSKPELIEFPTEVPGQNAYAYFYKPCNPDFQASAEEKPPLLLKSHGGPTAEARGILNLSIQYWTSRGWAFVDVNYGGSTGYGREFRERLLGRWGIVDVNDCCSCATYLVNNGKVDGKRLCITGGSAGGYTTLAALAFKETFKAGASLYGVADVNLLRAETHKFESHYIDRLGGGEKGCYERSPINHVDKFSCPIILFQGLEDKVVPPEQARKIYQALKEKGVPVALVELRTLSLHLNNKWSSLHDWLDTSMLLMILLLSKLTTLIENGVFSGLVEFIALMSLFCHSTNYPIALGEVHSEGEGNCEEVNVDGEVEVGVDEFAVDGEGGGKVQNEIVMEGEGLHDVGLKEDDLHEVVVEGEGEGQDEYYVGSSNRFKHDVLSEDYLMDVSVHGDEVEDDFWKGSVKVEVGGPSGSSSRFQYVHD
;
A
#
# COMPACT_ATOMS: atom_id res chain seq x y z
N MET A 1 -2.35 18.00 39.38
CA MET A 1 -3.77 18.06 39.81
C MET A 1 -4.54 19.18 39.10
N ALA A 2 -4.61 20.41 39.60
CA ALA A 2 -5.51 21.44 39.04
C ALA A 2 -5.38 21.67 37.52
N THR A 3 -4.15 21.78 36.99
CA THR A 3 -3.90 21.96 35.55
C THR A 3 -4.35 20.76 34.70
N LEU A 4 -4.26 19.53 35.24
CA LEU A 4 -4.76 18.31 34.59
C LEU A 4 -6.29 18.31 34.52
N ALA A 5 -6.97 18.75 35.59
CA ALA A 5 -8.43 18.90 35.58
C ALA A 5 -8.88 19.94 34.54
N ILE A 6 -8.17 21.06 34.40
CA ILE A 6 -8.48 22.09 33.39
C ILE A 6 -8.27 21.56 31.96
N ALA A 7 -7.19 20.82 31.70
CA ALA A 7 -6.95 20.20 30.39
C ALA A 7 -8.04 19.17 30.03
N ALA A 8 -8.37 18.28 30.97
CA ALA A 8 -9.43 17.28 30.79
C ALA A 8 -10.82 17.92 30.60
N LEU A 9 -11.17 18.96 31.38
CA LEU A 9 -12.42 19.70 31.23
C LEU A 9 -12.51 20.49 29.91
N THR A 10 -11.36 20.86 29.32
CA THR A 10 -11.34 21.51 28.01
C THR A 10 -11.65 20.49 26.90
N LEU A 11 -11.00 19.32 26.92
CA LEU A 11 -11.25 18.21 25.99
C LEU A 11 -12.68 17.64 26.10
N ALA A 12 -13.21 17.53 27.33
CA ALA A 12 -14.59 17.11 27.57
C ALA A 12 -15.63 18.13 27.05
N ARG A 13 -15.27 19.42 26.97
CA ARG A 13 -16.15 20.46 26.42
C ARG A 13 -16.14 20.51 24.90
N THR A 14 -15.02 20.20 24.24
CA THR A 14 -14.96 20.15 22.76
C THR A 14 -15.66 18.92 22.17
N SER A 15 -15.86 17.85 22.94
CA SER A 15 -16.65 16.68 22.54
C SER A 15 -18.16 16.85 22.81
N ALA A 16 -18.54 17.52 23.90
CA ALA A 16 -19.94 17.65 24.31
C ALA A 16 -20.73 18.79 23.62
N SER A 17 -20.08 19.72 22.92
CA SER A 17 -20.72 20.94 22.36
C SER A 17 -21.43 20.75 21.02
N SER A 18 -22.07 19.59 20.80
CA SER A 18 -22.73 19.21 19.54
C SER A 18 -24.23 18.87 19.67
N ASN A 19 -24.87 19.18 20.80
CA ASN A 19 -26.33 19.08 20.98
C ASN A 19 -26.86 20.15 21.95
N PHE A 20 -27.70 21.09 21.49
CA PHE A 20 -28.93 21.50 22.18
C PHE A 20 -29.83 22.42 21.30
N PHE A 21 -30.97 21.86 20.87
CA PHE A 21 -32.28 22.49 20.54
C PHE A 21 -32.41 23.93 20.00
N PHE A 22 -33.28 24.05 18.99
CA PHE A 22 -34.52 24.85 19.19
C PHE A 22 -35.75 24.20 18.53
N SER A 23 -36.93 24.43 19.10
CA SER A 23 -38.19 23.78 18.71
C SER A 23 -39.04 24.58 17.71
N ARG A 24 -40.00 23.92 17.06
CA ARG A 24 -40.99 24.51 16.14
C ARG A 24 -41.97 25.44 16.86
N THR A 25 -42.41 26.49 16.17
CA THR A 25 -43.77 27.05 16.35
C THR A 25 -44.37 27.49 15.00
N PHE A 26 -45.70 27.42 14.87
CA PHE A 26 -46.47 27.75 13.65
C PHE A 26 -46.82 29.25 13.57
N ASN A 27 -46.99 29.80 12.35
CA ASN A 27 -48.28 30.37 11.90
C ASN A 27 -48.38 30.78 10.40
N HIS A 28 -49.61 31.09 9.98
CA HIS A 28 -50.14 31.46 8.64
C HIS A 28 -49.34 32.56 7.87
N PHE A 29 -49.39 32.69 6.53
CA PHE A 29 -50.59 33.12 5.75
C PHE A 29 -50.61 32.80 4.22
N THR A 30 -51.79 32.34 3.76
CA THR A 30 -52.47 32.54 2.45
C THR A 30 -51.72 32.55 1.09
N THR A 31 -51.94 31.48 0.31
CA THR A 31 -52.55 31.44 -1.05
C THR A 31 -52.42 32.63 -2.04
N LYS A 32 -52.05 32.31 -3.29
CA LYS A 32 -52.77 32.79 -4.50
C LYS A 32 -52.62 31.85 -5.71
N PHE A 33 -53.75 31.46 -6.31
CA PHE A 33 -53.87 30.76 -7.60
C PHE A 33 -54.20 31.77 -8.72
N VAL A 34 -53.71 31.56 -9.95
CA VAL A 34 -54.49 31.47 -11.22
C VAL A 34 -53.60 30.95 -12.38
N PRO A 35 -54.14 30.37 -13.49
CA PRO A 35 -53.46 29.29 -14.24
C PRO A 35 -53.47 29.43 -15.79
N PHE A 36 -53.28 28.29 -16.50
CA PHE A 36 -53.28 28.08 -17.97
C PHE A 36 -52.00 28.50 -18.71
N ARG A 37 -51.63 27.89 -19.86
CA ARG A 37 -52.47 27.29 -20.91
C ARG A 37 -51.84 26.08 -21.63
N ILE A 38 -52.67 25.16 -22.13
CA ILE A 38 -52.28 24.00 -22.96
C ILE A 38 -52.25 24.38 -24.45
N LEU A 39 -51.35 23.80 -25.24
CA LEU A 39 -51.48 23.72 -26.71
C LEU A 39 -50.91 22.39 -27.26
N HIS A 40 -51.78 21.53 -27.77
CA HIS A 40 -51.41 20.35 -28.58
C HIS A 40 -51.22 20.74 -30.05
N GLN A 41 -50.28 20.10 -30.77
CA GLN A 41 -50.60 19.60 -32.11
C GLN A 41 -49.73 18.43 -32.64
N ARG A 42 -50.40 17.26 -32.75
CA ARG A 42 -50.35 16.28 -33.85
C ARG A 42 -48.99 15.74 -34.38
N ARG A 43 -48.70 14.52 -33.88
CA ARG A 43 -48.16 13.33 -34.58
C ARG A 43 -48.18 13.37 -36.13
N ARG A 44 -47.15 12.80 -36.74
CA ARG A 44 -47.27 11.87 -37.89
C ARG A 44 -46.70 10.51 -37.49
N PHE A 45 -47.33 9.43 -37.97
CA PHE A 45 -46.83 8.06 -37.89
C PHE A 45 -46.40 7.60 -39.29
N LEU A 46 -45.31 6.82 -39.37
CA LEU A 46 -45.04 5.83 -40.43
C LEU A 46 -44.23 4.68 -39.81
N CYS A 47 -44.15 3.53 -40.48
CA CYS A 47 -44.23 2.25 -39.78
C CYS A 47 -43.07 1.26 -40.03
N HIS A 48 -42.59 0.67 -38.92
CA HIS A 48 -42.00 -0.68 -38.76
C HIS A 48 -40.76 -1.16 -39.56
N ASN A 49 -39.90 -1.85 -38.81
CA ASN A 49 -39.02 -2.97 -39.19
C ASN A 49 -37.89 -2.74 -40.22
N CYS A 50 -36.65 -2.67 -39.70
CA CYS A 50 -35.79 -3.85 -39.74
C CYS A 50 -34.81 -3.90 -38.54
N LYS A 51 -34.19 -5.06 -38.31
CA LYS A 51 -33.35 -5.33 -37.12
C LYS A 51 -31.87 -4.99 -37.37
N ARG A 52 -31.25 -4.27 -36.42
CA ARG A 52 -29.99 -4.62 -35.72
C ARG A 52 -29.60 -3.46 -34.80
N GLY A 53 -29.81 -3.62 -33.50
CA GLY A 53 -29.25 -2.69 -32.51
C GLY A 53 -27.74 -2.93 -32.42
N ILE A 54 -26.95 -1.87 -32.60
CA ILE A 54 -25.55 -1.85 -32.17
C ILE A 54 -25.61 -1.64 -30.66
N ALA A 55 -25.32 -2.68 -29.88
CA ALA A 55 -25.10 -2.51 -28.45
C ALA A 55 -23.83 -1.68 -28.25
N SER A 56 -23.94 -0.57 -27.53
CA SER A 56 -22.79 0.19 -27.07
C SER A 56 -22.03 -0.65 -26.05
N SER A 57 -20.83 -1.12 -26.39
CA SER A 57 -19.98 -1.87 -25.45
C SER A 57 -19.76 -1.05 -24.17
N PRO A 58 -19.87 -1.66 -22.97
CA PRO A 58 -19.57 -0.95 -21.73
C PRO A 58 -18.10 -0.52 -21.74
N VAL A 59 -17.86 0.79 -21.63
CA VAL A 59 -16.51 1.33 -21.52
C VAL A 59 -16.01 1.04 -20.11
N THR A 60 -15.25 -0.03 -19.96
CA THR A 60 -14.75 -0.49 -18.66
C THR A 60 -13.29 -0.09 -18.47
N ILE A 61 -12.92 0.24 -17.23
CA ILE A 61 -11.63 0.83 -16.89
C ILE A 61 -10.67 -0.26 -16.37
N PRO A 62 -9.53 -0.52 -17.06
CA PRO A 62 -8.47 -1.35 -16.50
C PRO A 62 -7.79 -0.64 -15.31
N SER A 63 -7.36 -1.45 -14.32
CA SER A 63 -6.58 -1.09 -13.12
C SER A 63 -7.20 -0.23 -12.00
N ILE A 64 -8.50 0.08 -12.04
CA ILE A 64 -9.23 0.68 -10.90
C ILE A 64 -9.54 -0.35 -9.79
N SER A 65 -8.51 -0.89 -9.12
CA SER A 65 -8.57 -1.44 -7.75
C SER A 65 -7.17 -1.85 -7.23
N ASP A 66 -6.54 -0.97 -6.45
CA ASP A 66 -5.69 -1.37 -5.30
C ASP A 66 -5.38 -0.18 -4.35
N ARG A 67 -5.75 1.05 -4.72
CA ARG A 67 -5.67 2.25 -3.86
C ARG A 67 -6.98 3.04 -3.67
N MET A 68 -8.08 2.63 -4.30
CA MET A 68 -9.34 3.41 -4.31
C MET A 68 -10.24 3.11 -3.12
N THR A 69 -10.35 4.09 -2.22
CA THR A 69 -10.99 4.03 -0.91
C THR A 69 -12.48 4.41 -0.95
N ALA A 70 -13.35 3.43 -1.24
CA ALA A 70 -14.79 3.62 -1.25
C ALA A 70 -15.35 3.97 0.16
N PRO A 71 -16.46 4.72 0.27
CA PRO A 71 -16.95 5.21 1.56
C PRO A 71 -17.50 4.10 2.48
N TYR A 72 -17.20 4.23 3.77
CA TYR A 72 -17.90 3.66 4.93
C TYR A 72 -18.43 2.20 4.83
N GLY A 73 -17.54 1.23 5.09
CA GLY A 73 -17.94 -0.07 5.66
C GLY A 73 -17.17 -1.28 5.13
N SER A 74 -16.66 -1.19 3.90
CA SER A 74 -16.04 -2.28 3.15
C SER A 74 -14.51 -2.42 3.34
N TRP A 75 -13.91 -1.76 4.34
CA TRP A 75 -12.46 -1.58 4.60
C TRP A 75 -11.59 -2.84 4.76
N LYS A 76 -12.07 -4.03 4.40
CA LYS A 76 -11.32 -5.30 4.38
C LYS A 76 -11.25 -5.96 2.99
N ARG A 77 -11.83 -5.37 1.95
CA ARG A 77 -11.87 -5.95 0.59
C ARG A 77 -11.66 -4.89 -0.48
N GLY A 78 -10.85 -5.22 -1.50
CA GLY A 78 -10.92 -4.51 -2.79
C GLY A 78 -12.20 -4.90 -3.53
N VAL A 79 -12.76 -3.98 -4.32
CA VAL A 79 -14.06 -4.15 -4.98
C VAL A 79 -14.04 -3.66 -6.41
N LEU A 80 -14.77 -4.36 -7.27
CA LEU A 80 -15.13 -3.95 -8.62
C LEU A 80 -16.40 -3.11 -8.57
N VAL A 81 -16.38 -1.95 -9.22
CA VAL A 81 -17.48 -0.98 -9.19
C VAL A 81 -17.81 -0.55 -10.63
N VAL A 82 -19.09 -0.47 -10.96
CA VAL A 82 -19.59 -0.11 -12.30
C VAL A 82 -20.33 1.23 -12.27
N GLU A 83 -20.08 2.09 -13.26
CA GLU A 83 -20.81 3.36 -13.45
C GLU A 83 -22.31 3.08 -13.71
N ALA A 84 -23.21 3.86 -13.08
CA ALA A 84 -24.63 3.68 -13.27
C ALA A 84 -25.08 3.96 -14.73
N GLU A 85 -25.97 3.14 -15.28
CA GLU A 85 -26.53 3.33 -16.63
C GLU A 85 -27.24 4.68 -16.82
N ASN A 86 -27.75 5.27 -15.73
CA ASN A 86 -28.44 6.55 -15.73
C ASN A 86 -27.50 7.67 -15.24
N PRO A 87 -27.38 8.80 -15.96
CA PRO A 87 -26.56 9.93 -15.52
C PRO A 87 -26.95 10.43 -14.13
N GLY A 88 -25.98 10.43 -13.20
CA GLY A 88 -26.19 10.82 -11.80
C GLY A 88 -26.72 9.72 -10.88
N GLY A 89 -26.80 8.47 -11.33
CA GLY A 89 -26.98 7.32 -10.43
C GLY A 89 -25.71 6.97 -9.66
N GLU A 90 -25.85 6.34 -8.49
CA GLU A 90 -24.71 5.86 -7.69
C GLU A 90 -24.06 4.64 -8.33
N ALA A 91 -22.72 4.58 -8.29
CA ALA A 91 -21.94 3.48 -8.86
C ALA A 91 -22.09 2.19 -8.02
N VAL A 92 -22.21 1.04 -8.69
CA VAL A 92 -22.63 -0.22 -8.07
C VAL A 92 -21.43 -1.15 -7.83
N ASP A 93 -21.25 -1.59 -6.58
CA ASP A 93 -20.30 -2.66 -6.21
C ASP A 93 -20.83 -4.01 -6.71
N ILE A 94 -20.09 -4.63 -7.64
CA ILE A 94 -20.44 -5.91 -8.27
C ILE A 94 -19.66 -7.09 -7.69
N THR A 95 -19.05 -6.92 -6.51
CA THR A 95 -18.19 -7.92 -5.87
C THR A 95 -18.96 -8.71 -4.82
N PRO A 96 -19.16 -10.03 -4.95
CA PRO A 96 -19.85 -10.83 -3.93
C PRO A 96 -19.12 -10.74 -2.57
N LYS A 97 -19.87 -10.74 -1.46
CA LYS A 97 -19.41 -10.22 -0.14
C LYS A 97 -18.25 -11.00 0.47
N GLU A 98 -18.14 -12.27 0.11
CA GLU A 98 -17.13 -13.24 0.53
C GLU A 98 -15.82 -13.15 -0.28
N PHE A 99 -15.80 -12.37 -1.36
CA PHE A 99 -14.64 -12.06 -2.17
C PHE A 99 -14.09 -10.65 -1.90
N GLY A 100 -12.80 -10.48 -2.16
CA GLY A 100 -12.16 -9.17 -2.29
C GLY A 100 -11.13 -9.20 -3.40
N VAL A 101 -11.17 -8.23 -4.31
CA VAL A 101 -10.26 -8.15 -5.46
C VAL A 101 -8.94 -7.52 -5.02
N ARG A 102 -7.93 -8.38 -4.81
CA ARG A 102 -6.56 -8.00 -4.47
C ARG A 102 -5.63 -9.22 -4.56
N THR A 103 -4.44 -9.03 -5.11
CA THR A 103 -3.36 -10.04 -5.11
C THR A 103 -2.28 -9.73 -4.07
N LEU A 104 -1.53 -10.76 -3.66
CA LEU A 104 -0.35 -10.71 -2.81
C LEU A 104 0.96 -10.95 -3.59
N ALA A 105 0.89 -10.95 -4.93
CA ALA A 105 2.08 -11.00 -5.78
C ALA A 105 3.07 -9.88 -5.42
N GLN A 106 4.35 -10.22 -5.24
CA GLN A 106 5.44 -9.34 -4.77
C GLN A 106 5.15 -8.67 -3.40
N GLU A 107 4.27 -9.25 -2.58
CA GLU A 107 3.65 -8.74 -1.34
C GLU A 107 2.87 -7.40 -1.48
N TYR A 108 3.24 -6.52 -2.41
CA TYR A 108 2.61 -5.22 -2.66
C TYR A 108 1.29 -5.30 -3.45
N GLY A 109 1.17 -6.23 -4.40
CA GLY A 109 -0.02 -6.41 -5.24
C GLY A 109 -0.08 -5.50 -6.47
N GLY A 110 -1.28 -4.99 -6.79
CA GLY A 110 -1.59 -4.34 -8.06
C GLY A 110 -2.09 -5.30 -9.14
N GLY A 111 -2.62 -4.78 -10.24
CA GLY A 111 -3.01 -5.57 -11.41
C GLY A 111 -3.99 -6.71 -11.11
N ALA A 112 -4.82 -6.56 -10.07
CA ALA A 112 -5.62 -7.65 -9.49
C ALA A 112 -6.84 -8.06 -10.34
N PHE A 113 -7.17 -7.35 -11.41
CA PHE A 113 -8.25 -7.73 -12.34
C PHE A 113 -8.03 -7.18 -13.76
N THR A 114 -8.68 -7.83 -14.72
CA THR A 114 -8.79 -7.40 -16.13
C THR A 114 -10.18 -7.71 -16.67
N VAL A 115 -10.72 -6.83 -17.51
CA VAL A 115 -12.07 -6.96 -18.11
C VAL A 115 -11.96 -7.23 -19.61
N SER A 116 -12.80 -8.14 -20.11
CA SER A 116 -12.98 -8.38 -21.54
C SER A 116 -14.46 -8.63 -21.87
N GLY A 117 -15.08 -7.71 -22.60
CA GLY A 117 -16.51 -7.75 -22.90
C GLY A 117 -17.37 -7.63 -21.63
N ASP A 118 -18.20 -8.65 -21.38
CA ASP A 118 -19.02 -8.77 -20.16
C ASP A 118 -18.33 -9.57 -19.04
N VAL A 119 -17.11 -10.07 -19.26
CA VAL A 119 -16.39 -10.91 -18.27
C VAL A 119 -15.30 -10.10 -17.58
N VAL A 120 -15.25 -10.18 -16.25
CA VAL A 120 -14.13 -9.70 -15.44
C VAL A 120 -13.40 -10.89 -14.81
N PHE A 121 -12.10 -10.93 -15.05
CA PHE A 121 -11.14 -11.87 -14.49
C PHE A 121 -10.45 -11.20 -13.30
N PHE A 122 -10.37 -11.84 -12.13
CA PHE A 122 -9.79 -11.21 -10.94
C PHE A 122 -9.09 -12.20 -10.00
N ALA A 123 -8.10 -11.71 -9.25
CA ALA A 123 -7.44 -12.43 -8.16
C ALA A 123 -8.19 -12.16 -6.83
N ASN A 124 -8.59 -13.23 -6.15
CA ASN A 124 -9.30 -13.14 -4.88
C ASN A 124 -8.33 -13.10 -3.69
N TYR A 125 -8.49 -12.12 -2.80
CA TYR A 125 -7.59 -11.87 -1.68
C TYR A 125 -7.45 -13.06 -0.72
N LYS A 126 -8.55 -13.78 -0.47
CA LYS A 126 -8.65 -14.81 0.58
C LYS A 126 -7.85 -16.09 0.26
N ASP A 127 -7.83 -16.51 -1.00
CA ASP A 127 -7.24 -17.77 -1.46
C ASP A 127 -6.16 -17.58 -2.54
N GLN A 128 -5.96 -16.34 -3.01
CA GLN A 128 -5.05 -15.94 -4.09
C GLN A 128 -5.33 -16.57 -5.46
N ARG A 129 -6.48 -17.23 -5.63
CA ARG A 129 -6.88 -17.87 -6.89
C ARG A 129 -7.43 -16.86 -7.89
N LEU A 130 -7.33 -17.17 -9.18
CA LEU A 130 -8.02 -16.44 -10.24
C LEU A 130 -9.47 -16.92 -10.35
N TYR A 131 -10.38 -15.99 -10.54
CA TYR A 131 -11.80 -16.19 -10.79
C TYR A 131 -12.25 -15.42 -12.03
N GLN A 132 -13.36 -15.84 -12.64
CA GLN A 132 -14.11 -15.06 -13.61
C GLN A 132 -15.56 -14.86 -13.14
N GLN A 133 -16.14 -13.70 -13.40
CA GLN A 133 -17.58 -13.45 -13.25
C GLN A 133 -18.12 -12.64 -14.44
N SER A 134 -19.41 -12.74 -14.70
CA SER A 134 -20.13 -11.83 -15.60
C SER A 134 -20.40 -10.50 -14.89
N ILE A 135 -20.39 -9.39 -15.63
CA ILE A 135 -20.76 -8.06 -15.15
C ILE A 135 -22.28 -7.89 -15.18
N SER A 136 -22.95 -8.41 -16.22
CA SER A 136 -24.41 -8.36 -16.39
C SER A 136 -25.20 -9.38 -15.54
N SER A 137 -24.60 -10.52 -15.19
CA SER A 137 -25.31 -11.70 -14.66
C SER A 137 -24.84 -12.07 -13.25
N LEU A 138 -24.96 -11.12 -12.31
CA LEU A 138 -24.43 -11.20 -10.94
C LEU A 138 -25.08 -12.28 -10.04
N ASP A 139 -26.19 -12.89 -10.46
CA ASP A 139 -26.78 -14.05 -9.79
C ASP A 139 -25.93 -15.33 -9.92
N VAL A 140 -24.95 -15.34 -10.83
CA VAL A 140 -24.00 -16.44 -11.02
C VAL A 140 -22.74 -16.19 -10.18
N PRO A 141 -22.36 -17.08 -9.24
CA PRO A 141 -21.18 -16.88 -8.41
C PRO A 141 -19.88 -16.95 -9.23
N PRO A 142 -18.78 -16.31 -8.77
CA PRO A 142 -17.50 -16.33 -9.48
C PRO A 142 -16.96 -17.75 -9.67
N ILE A 143 -16.56 -18.06 -10.90
CA ILE A 143 -16.06 -19.38 -11.30
C ILE A 143 -14.53 -19.38 -11.16
N PRO A 144 -13.94 -20.29 -10.35
CA PRO A 144 -12.48 -20.37 -10.22
C PRO A 144 -11.84 -20.87 -11.52
N LEU A 145 -10.69 -20.30 -11.84
CA LEU A 145 -9.90 -20.62 -13.04
C LEU A 145 -8.58 -21.33 -12.71
N THR A 146 -8.07 -21.19 -11.48
CA THR A 146 -6.84 -21.84 -11.02
C THR A 146 -7.13 -22.83 -9.89
N PRO A 147 -6.32 -23.90 -9.73
CA PRO A 147 -6.58 -24.95 -8.75
C PRO A 147 -6.70 -24.45 -7.32
N ASP A 148 -7.32 -25.26 -6.46
CA ASP A 148 -7.25 -25.04 -5.02
C ASP A 148 -6.00 -25.75 -4.47
N TYR A 149 -5.06 -24.97 -3.92
CA TYR A 149 -3.84 -25.48 -3.31
C TYR A 149 -3.98 -25.64 -1.78
N GLY A 150 -5.21 -25.57 -1.24
CA GLY A 150 -5.52 -25.64 0.19
C GLY A 150 -5.03 -24.46 1.02
N SER A 151 -4.31 -23.52 0.41
CA SER A 151 -3.66 -22.37 1.04
C SER A 151 -3.30 -21.31 -0.03
N PRO A 152 -3.17 -20.02 0.34
CA PRO A 152 -2.85 -18.92 -0.58
C PRO A 152 -1.34 -18.88 -0.95
N VAL A 153 -0.80 -20.01 -1.42
CA VAL A 153 0.62 -20.18 -1.76
C VAL A 153 0.95 -19.91 -3.24
N VAL A 154 -0.05 -19.70 -4.09
CA VAL A 154 0.15 -19.27 -5.48
C VAL A 154 -0.70 -18.03 -5.73
N SER A 155 -0.05 -16.96 -6.17
CA SER A 155 -0.67 -15.65 -6.44
C SER A 155 -0.56 -15.29 -7.91
N TYR A 156 -1.53 -14.53 -8.43
CA TYR A 156 -1.60 -14.15 -9.84
C TYR A 156 -1.82 -12.64 -9.98
N ALA A 157 -1.23 -12.02 -11.01
CA ALA A 157 -1.32 -10.58 -11.25
C ALA A 157 -1.16 -10.21 -12.74
N ASP A 158 -1.59 -9.00 -13.08
CA ASP A 158 -1.28 -8.28 -14.33
C ASP A 158 -1.75 -8.97 -15.63
N GLY A 159 -2.73 -9.86 -15.52
CA GLY A 159 -3.11 -10.76 -16.61
C GLY A 159 -3.99 -10.15 -17.70
N ILE A 160 -4.02 -10.83 -18.85
CA ILE A 160 -4.70 -10.42 -20.08
C ILE A 160 -5.44 -11.61 -20.72
N TYR A 161 -6.61 -11.36 -21.29
CA TYR A 161 -7.38 -12.35 -22.04
C TYR A 161 -6.84 -12.54 -23.46
N ASP A 162 -6.62 -13.79 -23.85
CA ASP A 162 -6.21 -14.22 -25.20
C ASP A 162 -7.42 -14.85 -25.91
N GLY A 163 -8.01 -14.08 -26.83
CA GLY A 163 -9.17 -14.52 -27.63
C GLY A 163 -8.83 -15.48 -28.78
N ARG A 164 -7.55 -15.65 -29.12
CA ARG A 164 -7.11 -16.58 -30.19
C ARG A 164 -7.04 -18.01 -29.66
N PHE A 165 -6.61 -18.18 -28.41
CA PHE A 165 -6.46 -19.48 -27.75
C PHE A 165 -7.48 -19.75 -26.64
N ASN A 166 -8.40 -18.80 -26.39
CA ASN A 166 -9.38 -18.82 -25.29
C ASN A 166 -8.73 -19.18 -23.94
N ARG A 167 -7.73 -18.37 -23.55
CA ARG A 167 -6.98 -18.51 -22.31
C ARG A 167 -6.83 -17.17 -21.61
N PHE A 168 -6.47 -17.19 -20.34
CA PHE A 168 -6.02 -16.02 -19.59
C PHE A 168 -4.50 -16.15 -19.37
N VAL A 169 -3.73 -15.17 -19.82
CA VAL A 169 -2.28 -15.11 -19.63
C VAL A 169 -1.99 -14.21 -18.43
N SER A 170 -1.22 -14.67 -17.45
CA SER A 170 -1.00 -13.96 -16.19
C SER A 170 0.45 -14.06 -15.72
N VAL A 171 0.92 -13.08 -14.94
CA VAL A 171 2.04 -13.35 -14.03
C VAL A 171 1.52 -14.29 -12.93
N ARG A 172 2.34 -15.28 -12.55
CA ARG A 172 2.16 -16.18 -11.41
C ARG A 172 3.40 -16.10 -10.52
N GLU A 173 3.18 -15.97 -9.22
CA GLU A 173 4.20 -16.07 -8.17
C GLU A 173 3.86 -17.26 -7.27
N ASP A 174 4.77 -18.22 -7.18
CA ASP A 174 4.51 -19.57 -6.66
C ASP A 174 5.44 -19.91 -5.49
N ARG A 175 4.85 -20.00 -4.29
CA ARG A 175 5.51 -20.27 -3.01
C ARG A 175 5.52 -21.76 -2.62
N ARG A 176 4.98 -22.67 -3.46
CA ARG A 176 4.85 -24.11 -3.13
C ARG A 176 6.18 -24.81 -2.90
N GLU A 177 7.22 -24.44 -3.65
CA GLU A 177 8.58 -24.98 -3.50
C GLU A 177 9.42 -24.16 -2.51
N SER A 178 9.23 -22.84 -2.45
CA SER A 178 9.91 -21.96 -1.49
C SER A 178 9.06 -20.73 -1.17
N ALA A 179 8.75 -20.55 0.12
CA ALA A 179 8.05 -19.36 0.60
C ALA A 179 8.94 -18.10 0.64
N GLN A 180 10.27 -18.27 0.79
CA GLN A 180 11.23 -17.16 0.84
C GLN A 180 11.65 -16.70 -0.57
N ASN A 181 11.84 -17.65 -1.48
CA ASN A 181 12.26 -17.41 -2.86
C ASN A 181 11.25 -18.01 -3.87
N PRO A 182 10.00 -17.50 -3.92
CA PRO A 182 8.99 -18.00 -4.85
C PRO A 182 9.45 -17.90 -6.31
N SER A 183 9.01 -18.85 -7.13
CA SER A 183 9.23 -18.78 -8.58
C SER A 183 8.24 -17.80 -9.20
N THR A 184 8.73 -16.91 -10.07
CA THR A 184 7.88 -16.00 -10.83
C THR A 184 7.86 -16.46 -12.28
N THR A 185 6.68 -16.54 -12.89
CA THR A 185 6.50 -17.06 -14.25
C THR A 185 5.38 -16.32 -14.96
N ILE A 186 5.41 -16.26 -16.29
CA ILE A 186 4.23 -15.92 -17.09
C ILE A 186 3.55 -17.25 -17.47
N VAL A 187 2.26 -17.38 -17.17
CA VAL A 187 1.50 -18.63 -17.34
C VAL A 187 0.25 -18.45 -18.19
N SER A 188 -0.19 -19.54 -18.81
CA SER A 188 -1.40 -19.73 -19.58
C SER A 188 -2.42 -20.54 -18.77
N VAL A 189 -3.53 -19.91 -18.41
CA VAL A 189 -4.70 -20.55 -17.77
C VAL A 189 -5.77 -20.82 -18.84
N ALA A 190 -6.07 -22.09 -19.11
CA ALA A 190 -7.11 -22.45 -20.08
C ALA A 190 -8.51 -22.03 -19.60
N LEU A 191 -9.37 -21.54 -20.50
CA LEU A 191 -10.73 -21.13 -20.17
C LEU A 191 -11.76 -22.07 -20.82
N GLY A 192 -12.86 -22.34 -20.10
CA GLY A 192 -13.97 -23.17 -20.59
C GLY A 192 -13.77 -24.68 -20.48
N SER A 193 -12.69 -25.14 -19.83
CA SER A 193 -12.61 -26.53 -19.35
C SER A 193 -13.67 -26.77 -18.26
N LYS A 194 -14.17 -28.01 -18.15
CA LYS A 194 -15.08 -28.40 -17.05
C LYS A 194 -14.35 -28.51 -15.72
N ASP A 195 -13.13 -29.01 -15.79
CA ASP A 195 -12.24 -29.23 -14.67
C ASP A 195 -11.16 -28.13 -14.66
N VAL A 196 -10.80 -27.68 -13.47
CA VAL A 196 -9.76 -26.65 -13.28
C VAL A 196 -8.38 -27.29 -13.43
N GLN A 197 -7.51 -26.71 -14.26
CA GLN A 197 -6.21 -27.28 -14.62
C GLN A 197 -5.04 -26.45 -14.07
N GLU A 198 -3.88 -27.10 -13.89
CA GLU A 198 -2.63 -26.42 -13.53
C GLU A 198 -2.17 -25.48 -14.66
N PRO A 199 -1.90 -24.18 -14.39
CA PRO A 199 -1.48 -23.23 -15.41
C PRO A 199 -0.16 -23.61 -16.08
N GLN A 200 -0.14 -23.56 -17.41
CA GLN A 200 1.04 -23.92 -18.22
C GLN A 200 2.02 -22.75 -18.28
N VAL A 201 3.32 -23.00 -18.07
CA VAL A 201 4.35 -21.93 -18.12
C VAL A 201 4.62 -21.54 -19.57
N LEU A 202 4.58 -20.22 -19.84
CA LEU A 202 4.96 -19.63 -21.14
C LEU A 202 6.35 -18.96 -21.09
N VAL A 203 6.70 -18.32 -19.95
CA VAL A 203 8.00 -17.67 -19.74
C VAL A 203 8.49 -17.91 -18.30
N SER A 204 9.77 -18.26 -18.18
CA SER A 204 10.49 -18.54 -16.93
C SER A 204 12.00 -18.36 -17.14
N GLY A 205 12.74 -18.05 -16.07
CA GLY A 205 14.22 -17.96 -16.09
C GLY A 205 14.79 -16.67 -15.47
N SER A 206 13.96 -15.63 -15.33
CA SER A 206 14.24 -14.42 -14.56
C SER A 206 13.54 -14.48 -13.20
N ASP A 207 13.99 -13.68 -12.24
CA ASP A 207 13.40 -13.67 -10.89
C ASP A 207 12.01 -13.04 -10.85
N PHE A 208 11.72 -12.12 -11.77
CA PHE A 208 10.49 -11.33 -11.81
C PHE A 208 10.02 -11.05 -13.24
N TYR A 209 8.70 -10.93 -13.38
CA TYR A 209 7.99 -10.64 -14.64
C TYR A 209 6.86 -9.64 -14.38
N ALA A 210 6.58 -8.77 -15.34
CA ALA A 210 5.44 -7.85 -15.36
C ALA A 210 4.96 -7.56 -16.79
N PHE A 211 3.79 -6.94 -16.91
CA PHE A 211 3.19 -6.49 -18.17
C PHE A 211 3.14 -7.55 -19.29
N PRO A 212 2.57 -8.75 -19.09
CA PRO A 212 2.25 -9.64 -20.21
C PRO A 212 1.19 -8.94 -21.10
N ARG A 213 1.56 -8.59 -22.33
CA ARG A 213 0.72 -7.79 -23.25
C ARG A 213 0.74 -8.37 -24.66
N LEU A 214 -0.40 -8.93 -25.07
CA LEU A 214 -0.62 -9.49 -26.40
C LEU A 214 -0.82 -8.38 -27.43
N ASP A 215 -0.37 -8.61 -28.66
CA ASP A 215 -0.72 -7.78 -29.80
C ASP A 215 -2.19 -8.02 -30.25
N PRO A 216 -2.80 -7.14 -31.08
CA PRO A 216 -4.22 -7.23 -31.44
C PRO A 216 -4.67 -8.54 -32.11
N LYS A 217 -3.72 -9.37 -32.55
CA LYS A 217 -3.96 -10.67 -33.18
C LYS A 217 -3.64 -11.86 -32.26
N SER A 218 -2.98 -11.62 -31.13
CA SER A 218 -2.36 -12.67 -30.30
C SER A 218 -1.36 -13.53 -31.10
N GLU A 219 -0.60 -12.89 -31.99
CA GLU A 219 0.56 -13.44 -32.72
C GLU A 219 1.87 -13.13 -31.98
N ARG A 220 1.91 -12.06 -31.18
CA ARG A 220 3.06 -11.64 -30.37
C ARG A 220 2.64 -11.30 -28.94
N ILE A 221 3.53 -11.53 -27.97
CA ILE A 221 3.40 -11.08 -26.58
C ILE A 221 4.64 -10.30 -26.19
N ALA A 222 4.46 -9.11 -25.61
CA ALA A 222 5.50 -8.35 -24.94
C ALA A 222 5.45 -8.61 -23.43
N TRP A 223 6.61 -8.53 -22.75
CA TRP A 223 6.68 -8.51 -21.27
C TRP A 223 7.92 -7.75 -20.78
N ILE A 224 7.86 -7.29 -19.54
CA ILE A 224 9.02 -6.81 -18.79
C ILE A 224 9.52 -7.94 -17.89
N GLN A 225 10.84 -8.12 -17.83
CA GLN A 225 11.50 -9.01 -16.86
C GLN A 225 12.66 -8.30 -16.16
N TRP A 226 13.01 -8.74 -14.97
CA TRP A 226 14.24 -8.34 -14.28
C TRP A 226 14.69 -9.44 -13.32
N SER A 227 15.94 -9.33 -12.86
CA SER A 227 16.57 -10.28 -11.96
C SER A 227 17.39 -9.58 -10.89
N HIS A 228 17.65 -10.30 -9.79
CA HIS A 228 18.53 -9.82 -8.74
C HIS A 228 19.95 -9.52 -9.29
N PRO A 229 20.66 -8.52 -8.75
CA PRO A 229 20.32 -7.69 -7.60
C PRO A 229 19.59 -6.38 -7.98
N TYR A 230 18.92 -6.28 -9.14
CA TYR A 230 18.31 -5.03 -9.61
C TYR A 230 16.84 -4.91 -9.21
N MET A 231 16.41 -3.72 -8.79
CA MET A 231 14.98 -3.35 -8.80
C MET A 231 14.56 -2.95 -10.23
N PRO A 232 13.26 -2.97 -10.59
CA PRO A 232 12.83 -2.67 -11.95
C PRO A 232 13.08 -1.22 -12.39
N TRP A 233 13.36 -0.30 -11.45
CA TRP A 233 13.81 1.07 -11.70
C TRP A 233 15.33 1.27 -11.63
N ASP A 234 16.10 0.22 -11.30
CA ASP A 234 17.55 0.18 -11.47
C ASP A 234 17.89 -0.38 -12.86
N LYS A 235 17.34 -1.55 -13.20
CA LYS A 235 17.48 -2.17 -14.52
C LYS A 235 16.34 -3.16 -14.74
N SER A 236 15.76 -3.14 -15.94
CA SER A 236 14.78 -4.12 -16.40
C SER A 236 14.99 -4.38 -17.90
N GLU A 237 14.30 -5.37 -18.45
CA GLU A 237 14.40 -5.76 -19.86
C GLU A 237 13.01 -5.86 -20.47
N LEU A 238 12.85 -5.39 -21.71
CA LEU A 238 11.64 -5.59 -22.52
C LEU A 238 11.92 -6.66 -23.57
N TRP A 239 11.08 -7.69 -23.58
CA TRP A 239 11.15 -8.80 -24.53
C TRP A 239 9.84 -8.97 -25.30
N VAL A 240 9.96 -9.51 -26.51
CA VAL A 240 8.84 -9.90 -27.38
C VAL A 240 8.97 -11.36 -27.77
N GLY A 241 7.95 -12.16 -27.46
CA GLY A 241 7.78 -13.54 -27.87
C GLY A 241 6.77 -13.69 -29.02
N TYR A 242 7.05 -14.58 -29.96
CA TYR A 242 6.17 -14.90 -31.09
C TYR A 242 5.41 -16.19 -30.81
N ILE A 243 4.11 -16.21 -31.10
CA ILE A 243 3.17 -17.25 -30.68
C ILE A 243 2.79 -18.15 -31.86
N SER A 244 3.18 -19.42 -31.81
CA SER A 244 2.92 -20.44 -32.84
C SER A 244 1.45 -20.89 -32.85
N GLU A 245 1.05 -21.67 -33.86
CA GLU A 245 -0.34 -22.11 -34.05
C GLU A 245 -0.89 -22.99 -32.91
N ASN A 246 -0.03 -23.53 -32.05
CA ASN A 246 -0.38 -24.26 -30.83
C ASN A 246 -0.41 -23.39 -29.55
N GLY A 247 -0.09 -22.10 -29.65
CA GLY A 247 -0.13 -21.15 -28.52
C GLY A 247 1.17 -21.03 -27.71
N GLU A 248 2.22 -21.76 -28.07
CA GLU A 248 3.55 -21.70 -27.44
C GLU A 248 4.39 -20.52 -27.95
N ILE A 249 5.45 -20.14 -27.23
CA ILE A 249 6.39 -19.09 -27.65
C ILE A 249 7.61 -19.76 -28.32
N TYR A 250 7.73 -19.63 -29.65
CA TYR A 250 8.75 -20.33 -30.45
C TYR A 250 9.98 -19.48 -30.81
N LYS A 251 9.89 -18.15 -30.63
CA LYS A 251 10.96 -17.18 -30.86
C LYS A 251 10.84 -16.06 -29.83
N GLN A 252 11.96 -15.57 -29.32
CA GLN A 252 12.03 -14.41 -28.43
C GLN A 252 13.00 -13.37 -28.99
N VAL A 253 12.77 -12.09 -28.72
CA VAL A 253 13.63 -10.95 -29.10
C VAL A 253 13.70 -9.96 -27.93
N SER A 254 14.92 -9.59 -27.54
CA SER A 254 15.15 -8.48 -26.61
C SER A 254 15.05 -7.15 -27.34
N VAL A 255 14.19 -6.25 -26.84
CA VAL A 255 13.91 -4.92 -27.40
C VAL A 255 14.64 -3.81 -26.63
N ALA A 256 14.75 -3.95 -25.30
CA ALA A 256 15.39 -2.97 -24.41
C ALA A 256 16.00 -3.66 -23.17
N GLY A 257 16.99 -3.01 -22.55
CA GLY A 257 17.58 -3.40 -21.27
C GLY A 257 18.72 -4.43 -21.33
N ASN A 258 18.75 -5.33 -22.32
CA ASN A 258 19.77 -6.39 -22.39
C ASN A 258 21.10 -5.94 -23.06
N ASP A 259 21.27 -4.66 -23.39
CA ASP A 259 22.57 -4.15 -23.87
C ASP A 259 23.48 -3.88 -22.65
N PRO A 260 24.65 -4.54 -22.51
CA PRO A 260 25.57 -4.30 -21.40
C PRO A 260 26.22 -2.90 -21.42
N ALA A 261 26.16 -2.17 -22.54
CA ALA A 261 26.64 -0.80 -22.65
C ALA A 261 25.59 0.27 -22.28
N LEU A 262 24.33 -0.11 -22.08
CA LEU A 262 23.22 0.80 -21.73
C LEU A 262 22.48 0.31 -20.47
N VAL A 263 22.54 1.10 -19.40
CA VAL A 263 21.65 0.89 -18.26
C VAL A 263 20.36 1.66 -18.51
N GLU A 264 19.23 0.96 -18.52
CA GLU A 264 17.89 1.51 -18.67
C GLU A 264 16.87 0.66 -17.91
N SER A 265 15.68 1.22 -17.71
CA SER A 265 14.58 0.63 -16.96
C SER A 265 13.26 0.69 -17.76
N PRO A 266 13.11 -0.11 -18.83
CA PRO A 266 11.88 -0.21 -19.60
C PRO A 266 10.68 -0.69 -18.77
N THR A 267 9.51 -0.14 -19.07
CA THR A 267 8.24 -0.39 -18.38
C THR A 267 7.04 -0.13 -19.29
N GLU A 268 5.86 -0.57 -18.86
CA GLU A 268 4.55 -0.32 -19.50
C GLU A 268 4.49 -0.55 -21.04
N PRO A 269 4.90 -1.72 -21.57
CA PRO A 269 4.73 -2.03 -22.99
C PRO A 269 3.25 -2.09 -23.38
N LYS A 270 2.90 -1.54 -24.56
CA LYS A 270 1.56 -1.65 -25.17
C LYS A 270 1.65 -1.73 -26.69
N TRP A 271 0.73 -2.48 -27.29
CA TRP A 271 0.58 -2.56 -28.74
C TRP A 271 -0.49 -1.59 -29.23
N SER A 272 -0.24 -0.91 -30.36
CA SER A 272 -1.26 -0.16 -31.08
C SER A 272 -2.28 -1.09 -31.77
N SER A 273 -3.38 -0.51 -32.30
CA SER A 273 -4.34 -1.26 -33.13
C SER A 273 -3.71 -1.94 -34.35
N ASP A 274 -2.61 -1.37 -34.84
CA ASP A 274 -1.93 -1.79 -36.05
C ASP A 274 -0.82 -2.82 -35.73
N GLY A 275 -0.64 -3.15 -34.45
CA GLY A 275 0.33 -4.14 -33.98
C GLY A 275 1.75 -3.60 -33.90
N GLU A 276 1.93 -2.31 -33.63
CA GLU A 276 3.23 -1.69 -33.34
C GLU A 276 3.45 -1.60 -31.82
N LEU A 277 4.66 -1.88 -31.34
CA LEU A 277 4.96 -1.86 -29.91
C LEU A 277 5.48 -0.50 -29.47
N PHE A 278 4.83 0.07 -28.46
CA PHE A 278 5.24 1.25 -27.71
C PHE A 278 5.56 0.85 -26.27
N PHE A 279 6.43 1.59 -25.60
CA PHE A 279 6.81 1.37 -24.20
C PHE A 279 7.49 2.62 -23.62
N ILE A 280 7.67 2.67 -22.31
CA ILE A 280 8.39 3.76 -21.64
C ILE A 280 9.74 3.26 -21.13
N THR A 281 10.79 4.07 -21.26
CA THR A 281 12.15 3.76 -20.77
C THR A 281 12.91 5.06 -20.45
N ASP A 282 13.83 5.02 -19.50
CA ASP A 282 14.65 6.16 -19.05
C ASP A 282 16.02 6.27 -19.75
N ARG A 283 16.23 5.53 -20.85
CA ARG A 283 17.44 5.62 -21.69
C ARG A 283 17.72 7.05 -22.18
N GLY A 284 18.99 7.36 -22.41
CA GLY A 284 19.41 8.62 -23.04
C GLY A 284 19.49 9.79 -22.06
N ASN A 285 18.40 10.51 -21.85
CA ASN A 285 18.37 11.70 -20.97
C ASN A 285 18.16 11.35 -19.48
N GLY A 286 17.93 10.08 -19.14
CA GLY A 286 17.67 9.64 -17.77
C GLY A 286 16.23 9.86 -17.31
N PHE A 287 15.32 10.34 -18.14
CA PHE A 287 13.91 10.49 -17.79
C PHE A 287 13.07 9.44 -18.49
N TRP A 288 12.13 8.82 -17.78
CA TRP A 288 11.20 7.87 -18.39
C TRP A 288 10.41 8.57 -19.50
N ASN A 289 10.67 8.23 -20.76
CA ASN A 289 10.05 8.86 -21.94
C ASN A 289 9.44 7.78 -22.84
N LEU A 290 8.44 8.15 -23.64
CA LEU A 290 7.72 7.23 -24.52
C LEU A 290 8.55 6.89 -25.77
N HIS A 291 8.65 5.61 -26.09
CA HIS A 291 9.44 5.05 -27.18
C HIS A 291 8.61 4.06 -28.03
N LYS A 292 9.04 3.84 -29.28
CA LYS A 292 8.45 2.93 -30.27
C LYS A 292 9.49 1.94 -30.77
N TRP A 293 9.10 0.67 -30.93
CA TRP A 293 9.96 -0.38 -31.48
C TRP A 293 9.73 -0.57 -32.99
N ILE A 294 10.83 -0.61 -33.73
CA ILE A 294 10.90 -0.87 -35.17
C ILE A 294 11.40 -2.31 -35.35
N GLU A 295 10.44 -3.24 -35.41
CA GLU A 295 10.67 -4.69 -35.43
C GLU A 295 11.65 -5.15 -36.53
N SER A 296 11.60 -4.53 -37.71
CA SER A 296 12.45 -4.88 -38.86
C SER A 296 13.95 -4.57 -38.68
N GLU A 297 14.30 -3.64 -37.77
CA GLU A 297 15.68 -3.25 -37.44
C GLU A 297 16.09 -3.69 -36.02
N ASN A 298 15.17 -4.31 -35.26
CA ASN A 298 15.20 -4.42 -33.79
C ASN A 298 15.62 -3.11 -33.09
N LYS A 299 15.09 -1.99 -33.56
CA LYS A 299 15.54 -0.65 -33.17
C LYS A 299 14.49 0.06 -32.35
N VAL A 300 14.92 0.90 -31.42
CA VAL A 300 14.03 1.69 -30.57
C VAL A 300 14.22 3.16 -30.92
N LEU A 301 13.12 3.89 -31.11
CA LEU A 301 13.09 5.32 -31.37
C LEU A 301 12.29 6.04 -30.29
N PRO A 302 12.69 7.24 -29.83
CA PRO A 302 11.84 8.07 -28.99
C PRO A 302 10.62 8.54 -29.80
N VAL A 303 9.44 8.53 -29.18
CA VAL A 303 8.24 9.18 -29.72
C VAL A 303 8.24 10.66 -29.35
N TYR A 304 8.59 10.96 -28.11
CA TYR A 304 8.73 12.32 -27.61
C TYR A 304 9.77 12.35 -26.47
N SER A 305 10.64 13.36 -26.47
CA SER A 305 11.69 13.52 -25.47
C SER A 305 11.47 14.78 -24.63
N LEU A 306 11.47 14.63 -23.31
CA LEU A 306 11.25 15.70 -22.34
C LEU A 306 11.93 15.35 -21.01
N GLU A 307 12.46 16.36 -20.31
CA GLU A 307 12.93 16.24 -18.93
C GLU A 307 11.74 16.18 -17.96
N ALA A 308 11.03 15.05 -18.02
CA ALA A 308 9.83 14.72 -17.26
C ALA A 308 9.63 13.20 -17.26
N GLU A 309 9.10 12.65 -16.16
CA GLU A 309 8.85 11.21 -16.03
C GLU A 309 7.45 10.86 -16.60
N PHE A 310 7.39 10.03 -17.64
CA PHE A 310 6.14 9.51 -18.22
C PHE A 310 5.66 8.22 -17.52
N ALA A 311 6.48 7.65 -16.64
CA ALA A 311 6.15 6.49 -15.81
C ALA A 311 6.62 6.74 -14.36
N ARG A 312 6.48 5.72 -13.51
CA ARG A 312 6.80 5.75 -12.07
C ARG A 312 7.48 4.42 -11.67
N PRO A 313 8.14 4.32 -10.50
CA PRO A 313 8.78 3.08 -10.07
C PRO A 313 7.75 1.95 -9.91
N LEU A 314 8.04 0.80 -10.53
CA LEU A 314 7.18 -0.39 -10.58
C LEU A 314 7.16 -1.13 -9.22
N TRP A 315 6.42 -0.58 -8.27
CA TRP A 315 6.15 -1.18 -6.96
C TRP A 315 4.90 -2.07 -6.93
N ILE A 316 3.99 -1.89 -7.89
CA ILE A 316 2.72 -2.62 -8.00
C ILE A 316 2.39 -2.87 -9.48
N PHE A 317 1.74 -3.99 -9.76
CA PHE A 317 1.27 -4.32 -11.11
C PHE A 317 0.13 -3.40 -11.58
N GLY A 318 -0.17 -3.39 -12.88
CA GLY A 318 -1.32 -2.68 -13.44
C GLY A 318 -1.17 -1.15 -13.52
N MET A 319 0.05 -0.62 -13.41
CA MET A 319 0.34 0.78 -13.75
C MET A 319 -0.08 1.08 -15.20
N ASN A 320 -0.65 2.27 -15.42
CA ASN A 320 -1.19 2.68 -16.71
C ASN A 320 -1.05 4.20 -16.94
N SER A 321 0.16 4.64 -17.29
CA SER A 321 0.58 6.04 -17.43
C SER A 321 0.32 6.62 -18.85
N TYR A 322 -0.04 5.78 -19.83
CA TYR A 322 -0.45 6.23 -21.17
C TYR A 322 -1.43 5.26 -21.85
N GLU A 323 -2.28 5.74 -22.75
CA GLU A 323 -3.27 4.92 -23.45
C GLU A 323 -3.55 5.41 -24.89
N PHE A 324 -3.81 4.47 -25.81
CA PHE A 324 -4.20 4.80 -27.18
C PHE A 324 -5.64 5.32 -27.26
N LEU A 325 -5.84 6.41 -28.02
CA LEU A 325 -7.15 6.99 -28.29
C LEU A 325 -7.79 6.36 -29.53
N LYS A 326 -8.96 5.74 -29.33
CA LYS A 326 -9.72 5.07 -30.39
C LYS A 326 -10.21 6.05 -31.45
N GLY A 327 -10.26 5.59 -32.71
CA GLY A 327 -11.05 6.24 -33.78
C GLY A 327 -10.29 7.13 -34.79
N HIS A 328 -8.98 7.36 -34.63
CA HIS A 328 -8.18 8.04 -35.67
C HIS A 328 -7.51 7.00 -36.58
N ILE A 329 -7.82 7.06 -37.88
CA ILE A 329 -7.55 5.98 -38.85
C ILE A 329 -6.19 6.17 -39.59
N GLN A 330 -5.35 7.13 -39.15
CA GLN A 330 -4.14 7.55 -39.91
C GLN A 330 -2.87 7.79 -39.09
N LYS A 331 -2.93 7.78 -37.75
CA LYS A 331 -1.79 7.92 -36.84
C LYS A 331 -2.18 7.46 -35.44
N ASN A 332 -1.21 7.03 -34.63
CA ASN A 332 -1.46 6.67 -33.24
C ASN A 332 -1.61 7.96 -32.41
N LEU A 333 -2.83 8.25 -31.95
CA LEU A 333 -3.03 9.25 -30.90
C LEU A 333 -2.86 8.60 -29.53
N ILE A 334 -1.98 9.18 -28.71
CA ILE A 334 -1.59 8.62 -27.42
C ILE A 334 -1.85 9.67 -26.34
N ALA A 335 -2.75 9.35 -25.40
CA ALA A 335 -2.92 10.12 -24.17
C ALA A 335 -1.89 9.66 -23.15
N CYS A 336 -1.21 10.58 -22.46
CA CYS A 336 -0.19 10.26 -21.48
C CYS A 336 -0.22 11.21 -20.27
N SER A 337 0.06 10.66 -19.09
CA SER A 337 0.51 11.45 -17.95
C SER A 337 2.02 11.62 -18.02
N TYR A 338 2.51 12.81 -17.73
CA TYR A 338 3.92 13.05 -17.46
C TYR A 338 4.07 13.93 -16.23
N ARG A 339 5.17 13.73 -15.50
CA ARG A 339 5.47 14.43 -14.25
C ARG A 339 6.73 15.27 -14.40
N GLN A 340 6.60 16.57 -14.15
CA GLN A 340 7.67 17.54 -14.28
C GLN A 340 7.61 18.53 -13.12
N GLN A 341 8.74 18.75 -12.44
CA GLN A 341 8.87 19.70 -11.33
C GLN A 341 7.72 19.56 -10.30
N GLY A 342 7.55 18.37 -9.71
CA GLY A 342 6.55 18.13 -8.65
C GLY A 342 5.08 18.34 -9.06
N LYS A 343 4.75 18.20 -10.35
CA LYS A 343 3.36 18.18 -10.84
C LYS A 343 3.19 17.18 -11.96
N SER A 344 2.10 16.40 -11.92
CA SER A 344 1.62 15.64 -13.08
C SER A 344 0.76 16.51 -13.99
N TYR A 345 0.87 16.23 -15.29
CA TYR A 345 0.14 16.85 -16.38
C TYR A 345 -0.45 15.74 -17.26
N LEU A 346 -1.60 16.00 -17.88
CA LEU A 346 -2.20 15.12 -18.88
C LEU A 346 -1.99 15.75 -20.27
N GLY A 347 -1.56 14.98 -21.25
CA GLY A 347 -1.40 15.47 -22.62
C GLY A 347 -1.66 14.41 -23.68
N ILE A 348 -1.78 14.87 -24.93
CA ILE A 348 -1.89 14.05 -26.12
C ILE A 348 -0.63 14.23 -26.95
N ILE A 349 -0.06 13.11 -27.41
CA ILE A 349 1.05 13.03 -28.35
C ILE A 349 0.58 12.22 -29.56
N ASP A 350 1.21 12.42 -30.72
CA ASP A 350 1.08 11.50 -31.85
C ASP A 350 2.46 10.97 -32.29
N ASP A 351 2.47 9.83 -32.96
CA ASP A 351 3.71 9.11 -33.29
C ASP A 351 4.39 9.55 -34.60
N VAL A 352 4.01 10.72 -35.13
CA VAL A 352 4.73 11.36 -36.24
C VAL A 352 5.98 12.06 -35.70
N PRO A 353 7.14 11.99 -36.40
CA PRO A 353 8.32 12.77 -36.03
C PRO A 353 8.03 14.26 -35.87
N ASP A 354 8.70 14.90 -34.91
CA ASP A 354 8.52 16.31 -34.53
C ASP A 354 7.08 16.69 -34.09
N SER A 355 6.27 15.71 -33.66
CA SER A 355 4.94 15.96 -33.08
C SER A 355 5.02 16.82 -31.80
N LYS A 356 3.91 17.47 -31.47
CA LYS A 356 3.80 18.33 -30.29
C LYS A 356 2.93 17.66 -29.25
N LEU A 357 3.47 17.56 -28.04
CA LEU A 357 2.70 17.34 -26.82
C LEU A 357 1.65 18.45 -26.65
N ILE A 358 0.37 18.09 -26.77
CA ILE A 358 -0.78 18.95 -26.56
C ILE A 358 -1.24 18.76 -25.12
N LEU A 359 -1.14 19.81 -24.29
CA LEU A 359 -1.60 19.76 -22.90
C LEU A 359 -3.13 19.75 -22.82
N LEU A 360 -3.69 18.80 -22.07
CA LEU A 360 -5.10 18.80 -21.67
C LEU A 360 -5.25 19.50 -20.32
N ASP A 361 -5.87 20.68 -20.33
CA ASP A 361 -6.11 21.46 -19.11
C ASP A 361 -7.20 20.79 -18.25
N ILE A 362 -6.77 20.17 -17.14
CA ILE A 362 -7.64 19.52 -16.15
C ILE A 362 -7.24 19.91 -14.72
N PRO A 363 -8.17 19.89 -13.73
CA PRO A 363 -7.89 20.33 -12.36
C PRO A 363 -6.98 19.42 -11.51
N PHE A 364 -6.56 18.26 -12.02
CA PHE A 364 -5.62 17.38 -11.33
C PHE A 364 -4.17 17.88 -11.50
N THR A 365 -3.38 17.70 -10.43
CA THR A 365 -1.95 18.05 -10.38
C THR A 365 -1.08 16.85 -9.98
N ASP A 366 -1.72 15.71 -9.73
CA ASP A 366 -1.14 14.41 -9.43
C ASP A 366 -2.03 13.39 -10.15
N ILE A 367 -1.44 12.50 -10.95
CA ILE A 367 -2.14 11.56 -11.83
C ILE A 367 -1.41 10.22 -11.71
N ASP A 368 -2.15 9.12 -11.53
CA ASP A 368 -1.61 7.76 -11.47
C ASP A 368 -1.97 6.95 -12.73
N ASN A 369 -3.26 6.71 -12.98
CA ASN A 369 -3.71 5.82 -14.05
C ASN A 369 -4.64 6.54 -15.03
N ILE A 370 -4.49 6.24 -16.33
CA ILE A 370 -5.30 6.76 -17.43
C ILE A 370 -5.83 5.60 -18.26
N THR A 371 -7.07 5.67 -18.74
CA THR A 371 -7.55 4.79 -19.81
C THR A 371 -8.48 5.50 -20.78
N SER A 372 -8.71 4.90 -21.96
CA SER A 372 -9.50 5.46 -23.05
C SER A 372 -10.89 4.84 -23.18
N GLY A 373 -11.90 5.69 -23.05
CA GLY A 373 -13.20 5.45 -23.64
C GLY A 373 -13.19 5.68 -25.14
N ASN A 374 -14.38 5.86 -25.72
CA ASN A 374 -14.49 6.20 -27.14
C ASN A 374 -14.05 7.66 -27.35
N ASP A 375 -14.70 8.59 -26.64
CA ASP A 375 -14.54 10.04 -26.80
C ASP A 375 -14.20 10.75 -25.46
N CYS A 376 -13.72 9.97 -24.49
CA CYS A 376 -13.29 10.43 -23.18
C CYS A 376 -12.08 9.63 -22.68
N LEU A 377 -11.38 10.19 -21.70
CA LEU A 377 -10.44 9.49 -20.84
C LEU A 377 -11.07 9.30 -19.46
N TYR A 378 -10.73 8.21 -18.78
CA TYR A 378 -10.87 8.12 -17.34
C TYR A 378 -9.49 8.26 -16.69
N VAL A 379 -9.41 9.07 -15.64
CA VAL A 379 -8.15 9.48 -15.02
C VAL A 379 -8.26 9.33 -13.50
N GLU A 380 -7.40 8.50 -12.91
CA GLU A 380 -7.13 8.51 -11.48
C GLU A 380 -6.19 9.68 -11.16
N GLY A 381 -6.60 10.55 -10.24
CA GLY A 381 -5.77 11.67 -9.83
C GLY A 381 -6.28 12.42 -8.61
N ALA A 382 -5.54 13.47 -8.27
CA ALA A 382 -5.79 14.34 -7.14
C ALA A 382 -5.22 15.74 -7.40
N SER A 383 -5.46 16.68 -6.49
CA SER A 383 -4.80 17.97 -6.46
C SER A 383 -4.74 18.54 -5.05
N ALA A 384 -4.24 19.77 -4.89
CA ALA A 384 -4.29 20.53 -3.64
C ALA A 384 -5.70 20.73 -3.05
N VAL A 385 -6.78 20.45 -3.80
CA VAL A 385 -8.19 20.58 -3.35
C VAL A 385 -9.05 19.37 -3.64
N PHE A 386 -8.73 18.56 -4.65
CA PHE A 386 -9.40 17.28 -4.89
C PHE A 386 -8.61 16.15 -4.20
N PRO A 387 -9.21 15.33 -3.32
CA PRO A 387 -8.55 14.12 -2.82
C PRO A 387 -8.45 13.08 -3.95
N SER A 388 -7.83 11.92 -3.69
CA SER A 388 -7.78 10.81 -4.67
C SER A 388 -9.18 10.52 -5.21
N SER A 389 -9.34 10.63 -6.52
CA SER A 389 -10.62 10.64 -7.24
C SER A 389 -10.46 10.07 -8.64
N VAL A 390 -11.57 9.66 -9.24
CA VAL A 390 -11.64 9.26 -10.66
C VAL A 390 -12.42 10.33 -11.42
N ALA A 391 -11.79 10.89 -12.44
CA ALA A 391 -12.40 11.85 -13.34
C ALA A 391 -12.70 11.23 -14.70
N LYS A 392 -13.87 11.57 -15.25
CA LYS A 392 -14.24 11.39 -16.65
C LYS A 392 -13.92 12.69 -17.38
N VAL A 393 -12.99 12.63 -18.33
CA VAL A 393 -12.49 13.77 -19.09
C VAL A 393 -12.97 13.62 -20.53
N THR A 394 -14.01 14.36 -20.92
CA THR A 394 -14.55 14.30 -22.28
C THR A 394 -13.66 15.12 -23.21
N LEU A 395 -13.29 14.56 -24.36
CA LEU A 395 -12.46 15.23 -25.35
C LEU A 395 -13.32 15.85 -26.46
N ASP A 396 -12.75 16.78 -27.22
CA ASP A 396 -13.35 17.22 -28.48
C ASP A 396 -13.14 16.18 -29.60
N ASN A 397 -13.86 16.36 -30.72
CA ASN A 397 -13.80 15.46 -31.89
C ASN A 397 -12.37 15.29 -32.44
N ASP A 398 -11.56 16.33 -32.38
CA ASP A 398 -10.17 16.34 -32.86
C ASP A 398 -9.17 15.82 -31.81
N LYS A 399 -9.66 15.47 -30.61
CA LYS A 399 -8.92 14.96 -29.45
C LYS A 399 -7.72 15.84 -29.07
N SER A 400 -7.95 17.15 -29.13
CA SER A 400 -7.00 18.25 -28.94
C SER A 400 -7.17 18.98 -27.61
N LYS A 401 -8.30 18.81 -26.91
CA LYS A 401 -8.63 19.48 -25.65
C LYS A 401 -9.63 18.68 -24.83
N ALA A 402 -9.61 18.88 -23.51
CA ALA A 402 -10.74 18.55 -22.66
C ALA A 402 -11.87 19.56 -22.92
N VAL A 403 -13.11 19.07 -23.01
CA VAL A 403 -14.33 19.90 -23.14
C VAL A 403 -15.28 19.75 -21.96
N ASP A 404 -15.12 18.70 -21.16
CA ASP A 404 -15.80 18.49 -19.88
C ASP A 404 -14.90 17.69 -18.93
N PHE A 405 -15.07 17.91 -17.62
CA PHE A 405 -14.33 17.24 -16.55
C PHE A 405 -15.29 16.95 -15.40
N ASN A 406 -15.53 15.67 -15.11
CA ASN A 406 -16.52 15.25 -14.13
C ASN A 406 -15.92 14.22 -13.15
N ILE A 407 -16.00 14.49 -11.85
CA ILE A 407 -15.59 13.54 -10.80
C ILE A 407 -16.67 12.48 -10.64
N ILE A 408 -16.46 11.30 -11.23
CA ILE A 408 -17.41 10.17 -11.13
C ILE A 408 -17.30 9.41 -9.81
N TRP A 409 -16.15 9.53 -9.13
CA TRP A 409 -15.90 8.91 -7.83
C TRP A 409 -14.84 9.70 -7.06
N SER A 410 -14.94 9.73 -5.73
CA SER A 410 -13.95 10.39 -4.86
C SER A 410 -13.81 9.66 -3.53
N SER A 411 -12.58 9.55 -3.02
CA SER A 411 -12.25 9.00 -1.70
C SER A 411 -12.80 9.84 -0.53
N SER A 412 -13.11 11.11 -0.75
CA SER A 412 -13.71 11.98 0.27
C SER A 412 -14.52 13.11 -0.38
N PRO A 413 -15.71 12.81 -0.94
CA PRO A 413 -16.52 13.76 -1.72
C PRO A 413 -16.91 14.99 -0.88
N ASP A 414 -17.16 14.78 0.42
CA ASP A 414 -17.51 15.81 1.40
C ASP A 414 -16.35 16.74 1.78
N SER A 415 -15.10 16.45 1.40
CA SER A 415 -13.91 17.16 1.90
C SER A 415 -13.93 18.66 1.59
N LEU A 416 -14.48 19.05 0.44
CA LEU A 416 -14.54 20.44 -0.02
C LEU A 416 -15.30 21.38 0.95
N LYS A 417 -16.17 20.87 1.83
CA LYS A 417 -16.82 21.70 2.86
C LYS A 417 -15.85 22.26 3.91
N TYR A 418 -14.62 21.73 3.97
CA TYR A 418 -13.53 22.21 4.84
C TYR A 418 -12.44 22.97 4.07
N ALA A 419 -12.67 23.37 2.81
CA ALA A 419 -11.64 23.97 1.96
C ALA A 419 -11.02 25.29 2.50
N SER A 420 -11.69 25.97 3.45
CA SER A 420 -11.15 27.13 4.19
C SER A 420 -10.01 26.78 5.16
N TYR A 421 -9.86 25.52 5.55
CA TYR A 421 -8.80 25.00 6.42
C TYR A 421 -7.67 24.32 5.63
N PHE A 422 -7.74 24.27 4.31
CA PHE A 422 -6.75 23.57 3.48
C PHE A 422 -5.54 24.44 3.20
N SER A 423 -4.41 24.14 3.84
CA SER A 423 -3.12 24.62 3.37
C SER A 423 -2.81 23.97 2.02
N LYS A 424 -2.63 24.80 0.99
CA LYS A 424 -2.15 24.35 -0.31
C LYS A 424 -0.63 24.08 -0.25
N PRO A 425 -0.12 23.06 -0.96
CA PRO A 425 1.30 22.82 -1.10
C PRO A 425 1.97 23.95 -1.88
N GLU A 426 3.11 24.40 -1.37
CA GLU A 426 4.11 25.20 -2.06
C GLU A 426 5.29 24.26 -2.39
N LEU A 427 5.49 23.92 -3.66
CA LEU A 427 6.72 23.21 -4.06
C LEU A 427 7.90 24.17 -3.87
N ILE A 428 8.88 23.74 -3.09
CA ILE A 428 10.15 24.44 -2.87
C ILE A 428 11.31 23.60 -3.39
N GLU A 429 12.31 24.30 -3.92
CA GLU A 429 13.63 23.78 -4.22
C GLU A 429 14.61 24.37 -3.20
N PHE A 430 15.49 23.54 -2.63
CA PHE A 430 16.46 23.96 -1.63
C PHE A 430 17.84 23.32 -1.87
N PRO A 431 18.94 24.03 -1.55
CA PRO A 431 20.29 23.47 -1.67
C PRO A 431 20.51 22.38 -0.63
N THR A 432 21.18 21.30 -1.05
CA THR A 432 21.66 20.22 -0.17
C THR A 432 23.00 20.61 0.48
N GLU A 433 23.59 19.72 1.27
CA GLU A 433 24.98 19.89 1.74
C GLU A 433 26.03 19.75 0.63
N VAL A 434 25.66 19.19 -0.53
CA VAL A 434 26.56 19.02 -1.69
C VAL A 434 26.50 20.27 -2.58
N PRO A 435 27.59 21.03 -2.75
CA PRO A 435 27.58 22.26 -3.54
C PRO A 435 27.10 22.04 -4.97
N GLY A 436 26.08 22.79 -5.38
CA GLY A 436 25.47 22.70 -6.71
C GLY A 436 24.37 21.64 -6.86
N GLN A 437 24.11 20.81 -5.83
CA GLN A 437 22.94 19.91 -5.82
C GLN A 437 21.80 20.50 -4.99
N ASN A 438 20.62 20.56 -5.59
CA ASN A 438 19.37 20.88 -4.92
C ASN A 438 18.52 19.61 -4.71
N ALA A 439 17.60 19.68 -3.75
CA ALA A 439 16.52 18.74 -3.51
C ALA A 439 15.18 19.49 -3.37
N TYR A 440 14.06 18.76 -3.32
CA TYR A 440 12.72 19.32 -3.45
C TYR A 440 11.82 18.96 -2.27
N ALA A 441 10.80 19.77 -1.99
CA ALA A 441 9.79 19.43 -0.98
C ALA A 441 8.48 20.18 -1.21
N TYR A 442 7.37 19.67 -0.69
CA TYR A 442 6.11 20.42 -0.59
C TYR A 442 6.00 21.01 0.81
N PHE A 443 6.11 22.33 0.91
CA PHE A 443 5.87 23.08 2.14
C PHE A 443 4.39 23.42 2.27
N TYR A 444 3.84 23.25 3.48
CA TYR A 444 2.49 23.59 3.85
C TYR A 444 2.54 24.52 5.06
N LYS A 445 2.02 25.75 4.91
CA LYS A 445 1.94 26.72 5.99
C LYS A 445 0.79 26.39 6.96
N PRO A 446 0.79 26.93 8.19
CA PRO A 446 -0.40 26.96 9.02
C PRO A 446 -1.58 27.58 8.26
N CYS A 447 -2.78 27.00 8.37
CA CYS A 447 -3.96 27.46 7.65
C CYS A 447 -5.24 27.19 8.46
N ASN A 448 -5.78 28.24 9.08
CA ASN A 448 -7.04 28.20 9.82
C ASN A 448 -7.75 29.56 9.62
N PRO A 449 -9.07 29.60 9.32
CA PRO A 449 -9.82 30.84 9.15
C PRO A 449 -10.18 31.53 10.48
N ASP A 450 -10.23 30.78 11.58
CA ASP A 450 -10.70 31.23 12.89
C ASP A 450 -9.54 31.67 13.81
N PHE A 451 -8.31 31.24 13.51
CA PHE A 451 -7.11 31.47 14.33
C PHE A 451 -5.91 31.93 13.50
N GLN A 452 -5.25 33.00 13.95
CA GLN A 452 -4.01 33.52 13.37
C GLN A 452 -2.99 33.81 14.48
N ALA A 453 -1.72 33.44 14.28
CA ALA A 453 -0.61 33.80 15.16
C ALA A 453 -0.22 35.29 14.99
N SER A 454 0.54 35.85 15.93
CA SER A 454 1.12 37.19 15.75
C SER A 454 2.24 37.17 14.70
N ALA A 455 2.58 38.33 14.13
CA ALA A 455 3.56 38.41 13.03
C ALA A 455 5.00 38.08 13.45
N GLU A 456 5.27 38.08 14.76
CA GLU A 456 6.57 37.81 15.38
C GLU A 456 6.75 36.32 15.72
N GLU A 457 5.64 35.57 15.85
CA GLU A 457 5.65 34.15 16.18
C GLU A 457 5.79 33.29 14.91
N LYS A 458 6.77 32.40 14.91
CA LYS A 458 6.99 31.44 13.82
C LYS A 458 6.40 30.08 14.21
N PRO A 459 5.78 29.34 13.28
CA PRO A 459 5.16 28.07 13.60
C PRO A 459 6.21 26.99 13.93
N PRO A 460 5.85 25.98 14.74
CA PRO A 460 6.60 24.73 14.80
C PRO A 460 6.54 24.02 13.44
N LEU A 461 7.55 23.23 13.11
CA LEU A 461 7.60 22.41 11.89
C LEU A 461 7.49 20.93 12.24
N LEU A 462 6.59 20.23 11.54
CA LEU A 462 6.70 18.78 11.34
C LEU A 462 7.22 18.50 9.92
N LEU A 463 8.44 17.97 9.85
CA LEU A 463 9.04 17.49 8.61
C LEU A 463 8.70 16.01 8.41
N LYS A 464 8.36 15.63 7.17
CA LYS A 464 8.09 14.26 6.76
C LYS A 464 9.07 13.80 5.69
N SER A 465 9.63 12.61 5.89
CA SER A 465 10.25 11.78 4.85
C SER A 465 9.24 10.73 4.36
N HIS A 466 9.21 10.45 3.05
CA HIS A 466 8.36 9.40 2.49
C HIS A 466 9.00 8.00 2.60
N GLY A 467 8.19 6.96 2.42
CA GLY A 467 8.68 5.57 2.27
C GLY A 467 9.22 5.30 0.85
N GLY A 468 9.59 4.06 0.58
CA GLY A 468 10.19 3.64 -0.70
C GLY A 468 11.53 2.93 -0.44
N PRO A 469 12.67 3.64 -0.39
CA PRO A 469 12.82 5.08 -0.52
C PRO A 469 12.72 5.60 -1.96
N THR A 470 12.77 4.74 -2.99
CA THR A 470 12.55 5.13 -4.40
C THR A 470 11.05 5.32 -4.68
N ALA A 471 10.52 6.42 -4.18
CA ALA A 471 9.16 6.91 -4.42
C ALA A 471 9.18 8.46 -4.33
N GLU A 472 8.06 9.11 -4.00
CA GLU A 472 8.02 10.56 -3.76
C GLU A 472 6.90 10.97 -2.80
N ALA A 473 7.07 12.14 -2.18
CA ALA A 473 6.00 12.98 -1.66
C ALA A 473 5.15 13.56 -2.81
N ARG A 474 3.91 13.93 -2.52
CA ARG A 474 2.94 14.40 -3.53
C ARG A 474 2.20 15.66 -3.07
N GLY A 475 2.05 16.63 -3.98
CA GLY A 475 1.37 17.90 -3.75
C GLY A 475 -0.16 17.80 -3.79
N ILE A 476 -0.74 16.94 -2.94
CA ILE A 476 -2.17 16.57 -2.97
C ILE A 476 -2.88 16.89 -1.65
N LEU A 477 -4.22 16.92 -1.67
CA LEU A 477 -5.03 17.02 -0.47
C LEU A 477 -4.88 15.76 0.40
N ASN A 478 -4.03 15.86 1.41
CA ASN A 478 -3.84 14.84 2.44
C ASN A 478 -4.41 15.35 3.77
N LEU A 479 -5.53 14.77 4.23
CA LEU A 479 -6.19 15.19 5.46
C LEU A 479 -5.33 15.00 6.72
N SER A 480 -4.41 14.03 6.72
CA SER A 480 -3.42 13.86 7.80
C SER A 480 -2.44 15.03 7.85
N ILE A 481 -2.09 15.66 6.72
CA ILE A 481 -1.31 16.91 6.71
C ILE A 481 -2.19 18.07 7.19
N GLN A 482 -3.43 18.16 6.71
CA GLN A 482 -4.34 19.25 7.11
C GLN A 482 -4.72 19.22 8.59
N TYR A 483 -4.65 18.07 9.25
CA TYR A 483 -4.78 17.94 10.70
C TYR A 483 -3.74 18.81 11.44
N TRP A 484 -2.48 18.85 10.99
CA TRP A 484 -1.42 19.66 11.59
C TRP A 484 -1.53 21.14 11.20
N THR A 485 -1.71 21.44 9.92
CA THR A 485 -1.73 22.84 9.42
C THR A 485 -2.91 23.65 9.97
N SER A 486 -4.07 23.02 10.15
CA SER A 486 -5.24 23.62 10.82
C SER A 486 -5.05 23.88 12.31
N ARG A 487 -4.03 23.29 12.94
CA ARG A 487 -3.67 23.44 14.36
C ARG A 487 -2.43 24.33 14.59
N GLY A 488 -2.07 25.17 13.62
CA GLY A 488 -0.99 26.16 13.77
C GLY A 488 0.41 25.67 13.41
N TRP A 489 0.57 24.42 12.96
CA TRP A 489 1.86 23.86 12.55
C TRP A 489 2.18 24.20 11.09
N ALA A 490 3.47 24.39 10.80
CA ALA A 490 3.98 24.19 9.45
C ALA A 490 4.25 22.69 9.24
N PHE A 491 4.08 22.23 8.01
CA PHE A 491 4.41 20.87 7.60
C PHE A 491 5.28 20.92 6.33
N VAL A 492 6.21 19.99 6.16
CA VAL A 492 6.95 19.84 4.90
C VAL A 492 7.14 18.36 4.57
N ASP A 493 6.88 17.98 3.32
CA ASP A 493 7.03 16.59 2.84
C ASP A 493 8.16 16.57 1.79
N VAL A 494 9.26 15.88 2.09
CA VAL A 494 10.56 16.07 1.43
C VAL A 494 10.86 14.99 0.39
N ASN A 495 11.14 15.42 -0.84
CA ASN A 495 11.72 14.63 -1.92
C ASN A 495 13.25 14.77 -1.87
N TYR A 496 13.89 13.94 -1.03
CA TYR A 496 15.34 13.85 -0.88
C TYR A 496 15.99 13.11 -2.08
N GLY A 497 17.30 13.30 -2.32
CA GLY A 497 18.03 12.58 -3.35
C GLY A 497 17.86 11.06 -3.21
N GLY A 498 17.32 10.40 -4.25
CA GLY A 498 16.73 9.06 -4.15
C GLY A 498 15.27 8.99 -4.61
N SER A 499 14.55 10.12 -4.53
CA SER A 499 13.15 10.23 -4.95
C SER A 499 12.98 10.07 -6.46
N THR A 500 11.76 9.75 -6.89
CA THR A 500 11.34 9.75 -8.29
C THR A 500 10.61 11.05 -8.67
N GLY A 501 10.35 11.29 -9.96
CA GLY A 501 9.75 12.55 -10.44
C GLY A 501 10.77 13.58 -10.95
N TYR A 502 12.06 13.25 -10.91
CA TYR A 502 13.18 14.16 -11.16
C TYR A 502 14.31 13.52 -12.00
N GLY A 503 14.05 12.39 -12.65
CA GLY A 503 15.01 11.70 -13.50
C GLY A 503 15.97 10.78 -12.75
N ARG A 504 16.65 9.92 -13.52
CA ARG A 504 17.56 8.88 -13.07
C ARG A 504 18.72 9.41 -12.24
N GLU A 505 19.33 10.53 -12.62
CA GLU A 505 20.43 11.13 -11.85
C GLU A 505 20.00 11.45 -10.41
N PHE A 506 18.80 12.00 -10.22
CA PHE A 506 18.24 12.30 -8.91
C PHE A 506 17.88 11.02 -8.13
N ARG A 507 17.31 10.03 -8.81
CA ARG A 507 16.96 8.71 -8.27
C ARG A 507 18.19 7.91 -7.79
N GLU A 508 19.28 7.96 -8.54
CA GLU A 508 20.52 7.24 -8.23
C GLU A 508 21.38 7.91 -7.15
N ARG A 509 21.04 9.14 -6.70
CA ARG A 509 21.79 9.82 -5.62
C ARG A 509 21.88 8.98 -4.35
N LEU A 510 20.85 8.18 -4.05
CA LEU A 510 20.77 7.36 -2.83
C LEU A 510 21.54 6.03 -2.91
N LEU A 511 21.99 5.61 -4.10
CA LEU A 511 22.78 4.37 -4.24
C LEU A 511 24.05 4.44 -3.39
N GLY A 512 24.29 3.40 -2.59
CA GLY A 512 25.34 3.31 -1.59
C GLY A 512 25.26 4.34 -0.44
N ARG A 513 24.25 5.21 -0.40
CA ARG A 513 24.19 6.41 0.44
C ARG A 513 22.89 6.60 1.24
N TRP A 514 22.05 5.56 1.35
CA TRP A 514 20.90 5.57 2.26
C TRP A 514 21.35 5.62 3.73
N GLY A 515 20.70 6.45 4.55
CA GLY A 515 21.16 6.88 5.87
C GLY A 515 22.10 8.09 5.84
N ILE A 516 22.39 8.64 4.66
CA ILE A 516 23.25 9.82 4.47
C ILE A 516 22.47 10.87 3.68
N VAL A 517 22.19 10.65 2.40
CA VAL A 517 21.57 11.67 1.52
C VAL A 517 20.16 12.03 2.00
N ASP A 518 19.33 11.03 2.32
CA ASP A 518 17.99 11.21 2.85
C ASP A 518 17.97 11.98 4.19
N VAL A 519 18.91 11.69 5.09
CA VAL A 519 19.06 12.38 6.37
C VAL A 519 19.54 13.82 6.18
N ASN A 520 20.52 14.03 5.30
CA ASN A 520 21.19 15.31 5.09
C ASN A 520 20.30 16.28 4.31
N ASP A 521 19.52 15.80 3.34
CA ASP A 521 18.53 16.61 2.62
C ASP A 521 17.36 17.01 3.53
N CYS A 522 16.86 16.11 4.39
CA CYS A 522 15.84 16.46 5.39
C CYS A 522 16.35 17.55 6.35
N CYS A 523 17.60 17.47 6.80
CA CYS A 523 18.22 18.50 7.64
C CYS A 523 18.45 19.82 6.88
N SER A 524 18.83 19.75 5.60
CA SER A 524 19.01 20.91 4.74
C SER A 524 17.68 21.63 4.49
N CYS A 525 16.60 20.88 4.25
CA CYS A 525 15.23 21.41 4.09
C CYS A 525 14.77 22.18 5.34
N ALA A 526 14.90 21.58 6.52
CA ALA A 526 14.55 22.24 7.78
C ALA A 526 15.39 23.51 8.01
N THR A 527 16.70 23.45 7.75
CA THR A 527 17.62 24.60 7.86
C THR A 527 17.25 25.72 6.88
N TYR A 528 16.91 25.38 5.64
CA TYR A 528 16.43 26.32 4.62
C TYR A 528 15.14 27.02 5.05
N LEU A 529 14.16 26.29 5.61
CA LEU A 529 12.91 26.88 6.11
C LEU A 529 13.14 27.82 7.30
N VAL A 530 14.06 27.49 8.22
CA VAL A 530 14.44 28.36 9.34
C VAL A 530 15.12 29.64 8.85
N ASN A 531 16.08 29.52 7.94
CA ASN A 531 16.85 30.65 7.39
C ASN A 531 15.98 31.60 6.56
N ASN A 532 15.02 31.07 5.78
CA ASN A 532 13.99 31.87 5.10
C ASN A 532 12.88 32.35 6.04
N GLY A 533 12.98 32.08 7.34
CA GLY A 533 12.08 32.58 8.37
C GLY A 533 10.68 31.95 8.40
N LYS A 534 10.43 30.89 7.62
CA LYS A 534 9.12 30.24 7.50
C LYS A 534 8.70 29.45 8.77
N VAL A 535 9.67 29.03 9.61
CA VAL A 535 9.44 28.18 10.80
C VAL A 535 10.37 28.55 11.97
N ASP A 536 10.04 28.11 13.18
CA ASP A 536 10.90 28.25 14.36
C ASP A 536 11.93 27.11 14.47
N GLY A 537 13.22 27.45 14.33
CA GLY A 537 14.34 26.51 14.46
C GLY A 537 14.53 25.87 15.84
N LYS A 538 13.79 26.31 16.87
CA LYS A 538 13.75 25.65 18.18
C LYS A 538 12.63 24.59 18.30
N ARG A 539 11.76 24.50 17.29
CA ARG A 539 10.52 23.71 17.30
C ARG A 539 10.41 22.88 16.01
N LEU A 540 11.45 22.07 15.75
CA LEU A 540 11.56 21.20 14.59
C LEU A 540 11.33 19.73 15.00
N CYS A 541 10.36 19.07 14.40
CA CYS A 541 10.08 17.64 14.57
C CYS A 541 10.19 16.90 13.24
N ILE A 542 10.45 15.59 13.28
CA ILE A 542 10.54 14.72 12.09
C ILE A 542 9.65 13.48 12.23
N THR A 543 9.04 13.04 11.13
CA THR A 543 8.27 11.79 11.05
C THR A 543 8.43 11.10 9.70
N GLY A 544 8.15 9.81 9.65
CA GLY A 544 8.16 9.03 8.43
C GLY A 544 7.69 7.61 8.69
N GLY A 545 7.20 6.96 7.63
CA GLY A 545 6.85 5.54 7.64
C GLY A 545 7.83 4.72 6.81
N SER A 546 8.01 3.44 7.13
CA SER A 546 8.87 2.53 6.33
C SER A 546 10.31 3.07 6.23
N ALA A 547 10.87 3.18 5.01
CA ALA A 547 12.16 3.81 4.75
C ALA A 547 12.25 5.27 5.27
N GLY A 548 11.16 6.03 5.28
CA GLY A 548 11.11 7.36 5.90
C GLY A 548 11.14 7.28 7.43
N GLY A 549 10.62 6.19 8.02
CA GLY A 549 10.74 5.88 9.44
C GLY A 549 12.17 5.54 9.84
N TYR A 550 12.94 4.92 8.94
CA TYR A 550 14.40 4.81 9.07
C TYR A 550 15.08 6.18 8.98
N THR A 551 14.80 6.99 7.95
CA THR A 551 15.36 8.35 7.83
C THR A 551 15.05 9.20 9.06
N THR A 552 13.87 9.01 9.68
CA THR A 552 13.49 9.61 10.96
C THR A 552 14.42 9.17 12.08
N LEU A 553 14.60 7.86 12.30
CA LEU A 553 15.47 7.34 13.36
C LEU A 553 16.95 7.69 13.12
N ALA A 554 17.43 7.61 11.88
CA ALA A 554 18.78 7.99 11.49
C ALA A 554 19.05 9.49 11.67
N ALA A 555 18.09 10.37 11.34
CA ALA A 555 18.23 11.79 11.61
C ALA A 555 18.32 12.10 13.11
N LEU A 556 17.58 11.39 13.97
CA LEU A 556 17.62 11.55 15.41
C LEU A 556 18.84 10.87 16.08
N ALA A 557 19.46 9.90 15.42
CA ALA A 557 20.71 9.28 15.83
C ALA A 557 21.95 10.06 15.38
N PHE A 558 21.92 10.73 14.23
CA PHE A 558 23.11 11.27 13.56
C PHE A 558 23.15 12.80 13.43
N LYS A 559 22.07 13.52 13.78
CA LYS A 559 21.97 14.98 13.64
C LYS A 559 21.21 15.60 14.83
N GLU A 560 21.58 16.82 15.19
CA GLU A 560 20.92 17.57 16.26
C GLU A 560 19.77 18.47 15.78
N THR A 561 19.39 18.40 14.49
CA THR A 561 18.43 19.31 13.85
C THR A 561 17.06 19.32 14.54
N PHE A 562 16.51 18.13 14.79
CA PHE A 562 15.17 17.95 15.32
C PHE A 562 15.16 17.80 16.85
N LYS A 563 14.02 18.04 17.48
CA LYS A 563 13.81 18.06 18.94
C LYS A 563 12.80 17.02 19.44
N ALA A 564 12.16 16.31 18.51
CA ALA A 564 11.38 15.10 18.72
C ALA A 564 11.15 14.40 17.37
N GLY A 565 10.70 13.15 17.38
CA GLY A 565 10.13 12.55 16.18
C GLY A 565 9.23 11.33 16.40
N ALA A 566 8.57 10.93 15.31
CA ALA A 566 7.60 9.84 15.28
C ALA A 566 7.90 8.90 14.11
N SER A 567 8.38 7.68 14.39
CA SER A 567 8.68 6.67 13.37
C SER A 567 7.55 5.62 13.31
N LEU A 568 7.05 5.35 12.10
CA LEU A 568 6.03 4.32 11.86
C LEU A 568 6.68 3.16 11.12
N TYR A 569 6.65 1.94 11.68
CA TYR A 569 7.17 0.71 11.08
C TYR A 569 8.50 0.95 10.36
N GLY A 570 9.41 1.62 11.09
CA GLY A 570 10.66 2.15 10.58
C GLY A 570 11.84 1.26 10.96
N VAL A 571 12.80 1.14 10.05
CA VAL A 571 13.99 0.31 10.22
C VAL A 571 14.92 0.93 11.25
N ALA A 572 15.31 0.16 12.26
CA ALA A 572 16.34 0.52 13.25
C ALA A 572 17.64 -0.28 13.07
N ASP A 573 17.54 -1.44 12.43
CA ASP A 573 18.62 -2.37 12.13
C ASP A 573 18.57 -2.74 10.63
N VAL A 574 19.47 -2.15 9.85
CA VAL A 574 19.56 -2.35 8.39
C VAL A 574 20.14 -3.72 8.06
N ASN A 575 20.99 -4.29 8.94
CA ASN A 575 21.49 -5.65 8.77
C ASN A 575 20.39 -6.69 8.98
N LEU A 576 19.52 -6.48 9.97
CA LEU A 576 18.35 -7.33 10.20
C LEU A 576 17.38 -7.28 9.00
N LEU A 577 17.05 -6.08 8.49
CA LEU A 577 16.19 -5.97 7.31
C LEU A 577 16.80 -6.66 6.09
N ARG A 578 18.11 -6.50 5.87
CA ARG A 578 18.87 -7.16 4.79
C ARG A 578 18.84 -8.69 4.89
N ALA A 579 18.65 -9.26 6.09
CA ALA A 579 18.55 -10.70 6.30
C ALA A 579 17.11 -11.24 6.24
N GLU A 580 16.11 -10.43 6.60
CA GLU A 580 14.72 -10.88 6.83
C GLU A 580 13.70 -10.44 5.75
N THR A 581 14.05 -9.50 4.87
CA THR A 581 13.08 -8.95 3.89
C THR A 581 12.71 -9.94 2.76
N HIS A 582 11.55 -9.69 2.14
CA HIS A 582 10.94 -10.52 1.10
C HIS A 582 11.68 -10.47 -0.25
N LYS A 583 11.46 -11.49 -1.10
CA LYS A 583 12.18 -11.70 -2.38
C LYS A 583 12.34 -10.43 -3.22
N PHE A 584 11.29 -9.62 -3.36
CA PHE A 584 11.34 -8.44 -4.23
C PHE A 584 12.35 -7.39 -3.75
N GLU A 585 12.60 -7.27 -2.44
CA GLU A 585 13.49 -6.26 -1.86
C GLU A 585 14.81 -6.83 -1.28
N SER A 586 15.03 -8.16 -1.32
CA SER A 586 16.18 -8.83 -0.67
C SER A 586 17.54 -8.22 -1.00
N HIS A 587 17.75 -7.80 -2.25
CA HIS A 587 18.99 -7.16 -2.70
C HIS A 587 18.90 -5.63 -2.85
N TYR A 588 17.75 -5.02 -2.54
CA TYR A 588 17.59 -3.56 -2.58
C TYR A 588 18.49 -2.88 -1.52
N ILE A 589 18.62 -3.52 -0.36
CA ILE A 589 19.49 -3.02 0.73
C ILE A 589 20.98 -3.15 0.40
N ASP A 590 21.41 -4.15 -0.40
CA ASP A 590 22.79 -4.22 -0.90
C ASP A 590 23.15 -2.98 -1.72
N ARG A 591 22.22 -2.53 -2.59
CA ARG A 591 22.39 -1.33 -3.42
C ARG A 591 22.34 -0.03 -2.62
N LEU A 592 21.45 0.07 -1.63
CA LEU A 592 21.22 1.30 -0.86
C LEU A 592 22.19 1.51 0.31
N GLY A 593 22.44 0.46 1.09
CA GLY A 593 23.14 0.52 2.37
C GLY A 593 24.65 0.75 2.28
N GLY A 594 25.26 0.52 1.10
CA GLY A 594 26.70 0.65 0.92
C GLY A 594 27.49 -0.56 1.47
N GLY A 595 26.94 -1.77 1.28
CA GLY A 595 27.51 -3.01 1.80
C GLY A 595 27.40 -3.16 3.33
N GLU A 596 27.91 -4.28 3.85
CA GLU A 596 27.84 -4.66 5.27
C GLU A 596 28.30 -3.56 6.22
N LYS A 597 29.47 -2.95 5.94
CA LYS A 597 30.00 -1.83 6.73
C LYS A 597 29.03 -0.65 6.77
N GLY A 598 28.49 -0.26 5.62
CA GLY A 598 27.55 0.86 5.54
C GLY A 598 26.21 0.56 6.24
N CYS A 599 25.74 -0.68 6.15
CA CYS A 599 24.55 -1.14 6.88
C CYS A 599 24.78 -1.07 8.41
N TYR A 600 25.95 -1.49 8.89
CA TYR A 600 26.32 -1.39 10.32
C TYR A 600 26.43 0.08 10.78
N GLU A 601 27.23 0.91 10.11
CA GLU A 601 27.51 2.30 10.49
C GLU A 601 26.29 3.23 10.43
N ARG A 602 25.23 2.83 9.73
CA ARG A 602 24.02 3.65 9.52
C ARG A 602 22.77 3.10 10.19
N SER A 603 22.82 1.90 10.76
CA SER A 603 21.73 1.35 11.57
C SER A 603 21.58 2.14 12.88
N PRO A 604 20.44 2.81 13.14
CA PRO A 604 20.26 3.60 14.36
C PRO A 604 20.45 2.81 15.66
N ILE A 605 20.15 1.50 15.68
CA ILE A 605 20.35 0.62 16.85
C ILE A 605 21.81 0.56 17.33
N ASN A 606 22.78 0.66 16.41
CA ASN A 606 24.21 0.63 16.74
C ASN A 606 24.71 1.94 17.35
N HIS A 607 23.85 2.97 17.40
CA HIS A 607 24.19 4.35 17.76
C HIS A 607 23.18 4.97 18.73
N VAL A 608 22.58 4.12 19.57
CA VAL A 608 21.72 4.50 20.69
C VAL A 608 22.36 5.57 21.58
N ASP A 609 23.69 5.57 21.74
CA ASP A 609 24.48 6.54 22.50
C ASP A 609 24.30 8.00 22.04
N LYS A 610 24.01 8.23 20.76
CA LYS A 610 23.87 9.57 20.17
C LYS A 610 22.48 10.18 20.30
N PHE A 611 21.41 9.37 20.37
CA PHE A 611 20.03 9.85 20.48
C PHE A 611 19.80 10.82 21.66
N SER A 612 19.47 12.08 21.37
CA SER A 612 19.41 13.15 22.38
C SER A 612 18.02 13.74 22.63
N CYS A 613 16.97 13.27 21.94
CA CYS A 613 15.62 13.81 22.11
C CYS A 613 14.49 12.74 22.02
N PRO A 614 13.27 13.05 22.50
CA PRO A 614 12.20 12.06 22.66
C PRO A 614 11.56 11.53 21.37
N ILE A 615 11.12 10.28 21.42
CA ILE A 615 10.66 9.50 20.26
C ILE A 615 9.34 8.77 20.57
N ILE A 616 8.48 8.67 19.56
CA ILE A 616 7.40 7.66 19.54
C ILE A 616 7.57 6.71 18.35
N LEU A 617 7.26 5.44 18.60
CA LEU A 617 7.34 4.34 17.65
C LEU A 617 5.93 3.75 17.47
N PHE A 618 5.51 3.54 16.22
CA PHE A 618 4.23 2.88 15.90
C PHE A 618 4.51 1.64 15.05
N GLN A 619 3.90 0.50 15.37
CA GLN A 619 4.20 -0.78 14.71
C GLN A 619 2.93 -1.61 14.47
N GLY A 620 2.77 -2.16 13.26
CA GLY A 620 1.80 -3.21 12.97
C GLY A 620 2.36 -4.58 13.38
N LEU A 621 1.57 -5.38 14.11
CA LEU A 621 2.02 -6.71 14.59
C LEU A 621 2.05 -7.80 13.52
N GLU A 622 1.44 -7.55 12.36
CA GLU A 622 1.35 -8.47 11.23
C GLU A 622 2.13 -7.92 10.00
N ASP A 623 3.02 -6.93 10.22
CA ASP A 623 3.86 -6.34 9.17
C ASP A 623 5.02 -7.27 8.81
N LYS A 624 5.10 -7.62 7.52
CA LYS A 624 6.17 -8.47 6.95
C LYS A 624 7.30 -7.69 6.28
N VAL A 625 7.13 -6.41 5.99
CA VAL A 625 8.11 -5.58 5.28
C VAL A 625 9.07 -4.95 6.28
N VAL A 626 8.58 -4.54 7.45
CA VAL A 626 9.41 -4.15 8.60
C VAL A 626 8.91 -4.88 9.85
N PRO A 627 9.53 -6.03 10.21
CA PRO A 627 9.09 -6.88 11.31
C PRO A 627 9.05 -6.15 12.67
N PRO A 628 8.11 -6.49 13.58
CA PRO A 628 7.95 -5.81 14.87
C PRO A 628 9.20 -5.73 15.76
N GLU A 629 10.13 -6.68 15.62
CA GLU A 629 11.39 -6.70 16.35
C GLU A 629 12.29 -5.49 16.07
N GLN A 630 12.15 -4.85 14.89
CA GLN A 630 12.79 -3.57 14.58
C GLN A 630 12.41 -2.48 15.59
N ALA A 631 11.10 -2.32 15.84
CA ALA A 631 10.57 -1.34 16.77
C ALA A 631 10.83 -1.72 18.24
N ARG A 632 10.80 -3.01 18.57
CA ARG A 632 11.04 -3.53 19.94
C ARG A 632 12.49 -3.34 20.38
N LYS A 633 13.47 -3.71 19.55
CA LYS A 633 14.90 -3.55 19.83
C LYS A 633 15.25 -2.09 20.13
N ILE A 634 14.81 -1.16 19.28
CA ILE A 634 15.11 0.27 19.46
C ILE A 634 14.32 0.90 20.63
N TYR A 635 13.09 0.46 20.90
CA TYR A 635 12.35 0.87 22.10
C TYR A 635 13.10 0.49 23.38
N GLN A 636 13.54 -0.76 23.50
CA GLN A 636 14.25 -1.27 24.67
C GLN A 636 15.56 -0.51 24.89
N ALA A 637 16.42 -0.40 23.87
CA ALA A 637 17.71 0.27 23.99
C ALA A 637 17.59 1.78 24.29
N LEU A 638 16.62 2.48 23.70
CA LEU A 638 16.35 3.89 24.03
C LEU A 638 15.84 4.05 25.47
N LYS A 639 14.99 3.12 25.94
CA LYS A 639 14.44 3.12 27.31
C LYS A 639 15.52 2.84 28.36
N GLU A 640 16.42 1.89 28.09
CA GLU A 640 17.57 1.58 28.96
C GLU A 640 18.56 2.74 29.06
N LYS A 641 18.77 3.48 27.96
CA LYS A 641 19.53 4.74 27.97
C LYS A 641 18.84 5.86 28.76
N GLY A 642 17.52 5.78 28.98
CA GLY A 642 16.73 6.84 29.59
C GLY A 642 16.31 7.95 28.61
N VAL A 643 16.33 7.70 27.29
CA VAL A 643 15.69 8.60 26.32
C VAL A 643 14.17 8.46 26.48
N PRO A 644 13.39 9.55 26.63
CA PRO A 644 11.95 9.44 26.74
C PRO A 644 11.34 8.86 25.45
N VAL A 645 10.89 7.61 25.52
CA VAL A 645 10.43 6.83 24.36
C VAL A 645 9.10 6.13 24.64
N ALA A 646 8.23 6.08 23.63
CA ALA A 646 6.98 5.33 23.65
C ALA A 646 6.90 4.38 22.44
N LEU A 647 6.23 3.23 22.61
CA LEU A 647 5.95 2.24 21.56
C LEU A 647 4.46 1.91 21.56
N VAL A 648 3.83 1.96 20.39
CA VAL A 648 2.41 1.66 20.17
C VAL A 648 2.30 0.51 19.17
N GLU A 649 1.99 -0.69 19.66
CA GLU A 649 1.79 -1.89 18.83
C GLU A 649 0.31 -2.08 18.47
N LEU A 650 0.04 -2.40 17.21
CA LEU A 650 -1.31 -2.45 16.64
C LEU A 650 -1.66 -3.83 16.10
N ARG A 651 -2.64 -4.47 16.75
CA ARG A 651 -2.98 -5.90 16.65
C ARG A 651 -3.72 -6.35 15.38
N THR A 652 -3.98 -5.45 14.42
CA THR A 652 -4.77 -5.76 13.19
C THR A 652 -4.25 -4.98 11.98
N LEU A 653 -2.93 -4.91 11.81
CA LEU A 653 -2.26 -4.23 10.69
C LEU A 653 -1.47 -5.27 9.89
N SER A 654 -2.19 -5.99 9.03
CA SER A 654 -1.71 -7.10 8.18
C SER A 654 -0.84 -6.67 6.98
N LEU A 655 -0.57 -5.38 6.85
CA LEU A 655 0.02 -4.74 5.69
C LEU A 655 0.70 -3.43 6.13
N HIS A 656 1.66 -2.98 5.31
CA HIS A 656 2.45 -1.75 5.44
C HIS A 656 1.64 -0.44 5.21
N LEU A 657 0.33 -0.47 5.48
CA LEU A 657 -0.68 0.55 5.15
C LEU A 657 -1.69 0.70 6.30
N ASN A 658 -1.98 1.94 6.71
CA ASN A 658 -2.85 2.28 7.85
C ASN A 658 -4.36 2.00 7.58
N ASN A 659 -4.74 0.73 7.44
CA ASN A 659 -6.02 0.27 6.91
C ASN A 659 -7.22 0.30 7.90
N LYS A 660 -7.11 1.01 9.02
CA LYS A 660 -8.20 1.10 10.01
C LYS A 660 -8.26 2.48 10.67
N TRP A 661 -9.45 3.07 10.66
CA TRP A 661 -9.71 4.45 11.10
C TRP A 661 -9.34 4.72 12.55
N SER A 662 -9.62 3.79 13.47
CA SER A 662 -9.23 3.95 14.89
C SER A 662 -7.72 4.16 15.02
N SER A 663 -6.92 3.27 14.46
CA SER A 663 -5.45 3.37 14.49
C SER A 663 -4.90 4.60 13.78
N LEU A 664 -5.59 5.17 12.79
CA LEU A 664 -5.18 6.42 12.16
C LEU A 664 -5.45 7.64 13.06
N HIS A 665 -6.58 7.65 13.77
CA HIS A 665 -6.88 8.66 14.78
C HIS A 665 -5.94 8.52 15.99
N ASP A 666 -5.80 7.31 16.53
CA ASP A 666 -4.89 6.99 17.65
C ASP A 666 -3.45 7.42 17.30
N TRP A 667 -2.99 7.18 16.07
CA TRP A 667 -1.70 7.66 15.57
C TRP A 667 -1.58 9.19 15.55
N LEU A 668 -2.53 9.88 14.92
CA LEU A 668 -2.50 11.35 14.78
C LEU A 668 -2.58 12.05 16.14
N ASP A 669 -3.56 11.67 16.97
CA ASP A 669 -3.80 12.30 18.27
C ASP A 669 -2.65 12.02 19.25
N THR A 670 -2.11 10.80 19.29
CA THR A 670 -0.96 10.47 20.16
C THR A 670 0.32 11.18 19.69
N SER A 671 0.57 11.22 18.37
CA SER A 671 1.71 11.96 17.81
C SER A 671 1.62 13.47 18.10
N MET A 672 0.45 14.06 17.89
CA MET A 672 0.18 15.48 18.16
C MET A 672 0.33 15.81 19.65
N LEU A 673 -0.24 14.99 20.53
CA LEU A 673 -0.13 15.20 21.98
C LEU A 673 1.32 15.08 22.46
N LEU A 674 2.06 14.08 21.99
CA LEU A 674 3.48 13.91 22.28
C LEU A 674 4.29 15.15 21.83
N MET A 675 4.13 15.57 20.58
CA MET A 675 4.86 16.73 20.05
C MET A 675 4.45 18.06 20.70
N ILE A 676 3.18 18.26 21.09
CA ILE A 676 2.74 19.43 21.87
C ILE A 676 3.38 19.44 23.28
N LEU A 677 3.40 18.30 23.98
CA LEU A 677 4.02 18.20 25.31
C LEU A 677 5.53 18.45 25.26
N LEU A 678 6.18 18.12 24.13
CA LEU A 678 7.62 18.28 23.91
C LEU A 678 8.02 19.69 23.46
N LEU A 679 7.22 20.36 22.62
CA LEU A 679 7.52 21.71 22.11
C LEU A 679 6.97 22.84 22.99
N SER A 680 6.05 22.54 23.90
CA SER A 680 5.67 23.46 24.97
C SER A 680 6.69 23.43 26.11
N LYS A 681 6.73 24.48 26.95
CA LYS A 681 7.62 24.54 28.13
C LYS A 681 7.14 23.66 29.30
N LEU A 682 6.58 22.49 29.00
CA LEU A 682 6.11 21.48 29.95
C LEU A 682 7.13 20.35 30.14
N THR A 683 8.42 20.60 29.87
CA THR A 683 9.54 19.66 30.10
C THR A 683 9.57 19.09 31.52
N THR A 684 9.06 19.84 32.50
CA THR A 684 8.87 19.40 33.89
C THR A 684 7.94 18.19 34.06
N LEU A 685 7.10 17.83 33.09
CA LEU A 685 6.34 16.57 33.10
C LEU A 685 7.17 15.37 32.58
N ILE A 686 8.15 15.63 31.71
CA ILE A 686 9.03 14.62 31.11
C ILE A 686 10.17 14.28 32.08
N GLU A 687 10.79 15.30 32.67
CA GLU A 687 11.89 15.19 33.66
C GLU A 687 11.51 14.37 34.91
N ASN A 688 10.22 14.29 35.26
CA ASN A 688 9.71 13.56 36.42
C ASN A 688 9.30 12.10 36.13
N GLY A 689 9.64 11.55 34.96
CA GLY A 689 9.39 10.13 34.62
C GLY A 689 7.93 9.75 34.37
N VAL A 690 6.98 10.70 34.49
CA VAL A 690 5.55 10.49 34.25
C VAL A 690 5.22 10.25 32.78
N PHE A 691 6.17 10.51 31.87
CA PHE A 691 5.97 10.54 30.42
C PHE A 691 5.40 9.25 29.81
N SER A 692 6.01 8.07 30.04
CA SER A 692 5.53 6.83 29.42
C SER A 692 4.15 6.47 29.96
N GLY A 693 3.96 6.50 31.29
CA GLY A 693 2.67 6.27 31.92
C GLY A 693 1.57 7.25 31.47
N LEU A 694 1.90 8.51 31.18
CA LEU A 694 0.94 9.50 30.66
C LEU A 694 0.56 9.21 29.19
N VAL A 695 1.54 8.88 28.34
CA VAL A 695 1.30 8.55 26.92
C VAL A 695 0.55 7.22 26.79
N GLU A 696 0.94 6.20 27.55
CA GLU A 696 0.26 4.91 27.65
C GLU A 696 -1.17 5.07 28.19
N PHE A 697 -1.37 5.86 29.26
CA PHE A 697 -2.71 6.17 29.79
C PHE A 697 -3.57 6.93 28.79
N ILE A 698 -3.03 7.89 28.05
CA ILE A 698 -3.79 8.65 27.04
C ILE A 698 -4.15 7.76 25.83
N ALA A 699 -3.24 6.90 25.36
CA ALA A 699 -3.56 5.90 24.34
C ALA A 699 -4.66 4.93 24.82
N LEU A 700 -4.59 4.47 26.08
CA LEU A 700 -5.65 3.66 26.71
C LEU A 700 -6.99 4.42 26.82
N MET A 701 -6.97 5.73 27.09
CA MET A 701 -8.19 6.55 27.14
C MET A 701 -8.78 6.83 25.75
N SER A 702 -7.96 7.02 24.71
CA SER A 702 -8.42 7.10 23.32
C SER A 702 -9.11 5.79 22.89
N LEU A 703 -8.50 4.64 23.22
CA LEU A 703 -9.09 3.31 23.01
C LEU A 703 -10.42 3.13 23.76
N PHE A 704 -10.50 3.56 25.03
CA PHE A 704 -11.71 3.47 25.83
C PHE A 704 -12.86 4.34 25.28
N CYS A 705 -12.59 5.61 24.94
CA CYS A 705 -13.59 6.54 24.41
C CYS A 705 -14.21 6.09 23.08
N HIS A 706 -13.46 5.33 22.27
CA HIS A 706 -13.97 4.78 21.01
C HIS A 706 -14.74 3.47 21.18
N SER A 707 -14.46 2.68 22.22
CA SER A 707 -15.16 1.42 22.50
C SER A 707 -16.61 1.61 23.00
N THR A 708 -16.92 2.77 23.59
CA THR A 708 -18.20 3.07 24.23
C THR A 708 -19.27 3.66 23.33
N ASN A 709 -19.01 3.85 22.03
CA ASN A 709 -20.00 4.32 21.04
C ASN A 709 -20.99 3.24 20.54
N TYR A 710 -21.36 2.30 21.42
CA TYR A 710 -22.58 1.50 21.27
C TYR A 710 -23.66 2.10 22.18
N PRO A 711 -24.91 2.28 21.71
CA PRO A 711 -25.99 2.77 22.56
C PRO A 711 -26.37 1.70 23.60
N ILE A 712 -25.79 1.80 24.79
CA ILE A 712 -26.28 1.07 25.96
C ILE A 712 -27.70 1.57 26.23
N ALA A 713 -28.69 0.69 26.06
CA ALA A 713 -30.08 0.98 26.38
C ALA A 713 -30.28 1.04 27.90
N LEU A 714 -29.87 2.16 28.50
CA LEU A 714 -30.25 2.52 29.87
C LEU A 714 -31.75 2.82 29.87
N GLY A 715 -32.55 1.82 30.22
CA GLY A 715 -34.00 1.96 30.36
C GLY A 715 -34.33 3.05 31.39
N GLU A 716 -35.17 3.99 31.01
CA GLU A 716 -35.60 5.08 31.90
C GLU A 716 -36.43 4.52 33.06
N VAL A 717 -35.89 4.62 34.28
CA VAL A 717 -36.61 4.27 35.51
C VAL A 717 -37.64 5.37 35.78
N HIS A 718 -38.82 5.24 35.17
CA HIS A 718 -39.97 6.07 35.48
C HIS A 718 -40.45 5.77 36.91
N SER A 719 -40.49 6.80 37.75
CA SER A 719 -41.08 6.74 39.08
C SER A 719 -42.59 6.97 39.00
N GLU A 720 -43.38 5.92 39.17
CA GLU A 720 -44.80 6.03 39.53
C GLU A 720 -44.96 5.93 41.06
N GLY A 721 -45.90 6.68 41.61
CA GLY A 721 -46.14 6.75 43.06
C GLY A 721 -47.62 6.59 43.40
N GLU A 722 -47.88 5.73 44.40
CA GLU A 722 -49.09 5.64 45.23
C GLU A 722 -50.45 5.41 44.51
N GLY A 723 -51.02 4.19 44.63
CA GLY A 723 -52.21 3.79 43.86
C GLY A 723 -53.13 2.70 44.45
N ASN A 724 -53.14 2.47 45.76
CA ASN A 724 -54.10 1.62 46.50
C ASN A 724 -54.20 0.10 46.20
N CYS A 725 -54.75 -0.61 47.20
CA CYS A 725 -54.99 -2.05 47.21
C CYS A 725 -56.23 -2.47 46.42
N GLU A 726 -56.26 -3.71 45.93
CA GLU A 726 -57.34 -4.65 46.26
C GLU A 726 -56.87 -6.12 46.11
N GLU A 727 -57.67 -7.08 46.61
CA GLU A 727 -57.26 -8.47 46.84
C GLU A 727 -57.81 -9.48 45.80
N VAL A 728 -56.99 -10.50 45.51
CA VAL A 728 -57.37 -11.93 45.35
C VAL A 728 -58.55 -12.27 44.41
N ASN A 729 -58.23 -12.98 43.32
CA ASN A 729 -58.63 -14.40 43.23
C ASN A 729 -57.80 -15.24 42.26
N VAL A 730 -57.98 -16.56 42.34
CA VAL A 730 -57.24 -17.58 41.59
C VAL A 730 -58.19 -18.32 40.65
N ASP A 731 -57.84 -18.33 39.36
CA ASP A 731 -58.16 -19.35 38.36
C ASP A 731 -57.05 -19.27 37.27
N GLY A 732 -56.64 -20.32 36.58
CA GLY A 732 -57.08 -21.71 36.73
C GLY A 732 -57.13 -22.49 35.41
N GLU A 733 -55.99 -22.71 34.73
CA GLU A 733 -55.75 -23.94 33.94
C GLU A 733 -54.32 -24.01 33.38
N VAL A 734 -53.84 -25.25 33.17
CA VAL A 734 -52.57 -25.59 32.51
C VAL A 734 -52.85 -26.77 31.58
N GLU A 735 -52.60 -26.61 30.28
CA GLU A 735 -52.44 -27.75 29.38
C GLU A 735 -50.99 -27.84 28.89
N VAL A 736 -50.39 -29.01 29.12
CA VAL A 736 -49.14 -29.44 28.50
C VAL A 736 -49.48 -30.63 27.61
N GLY A 737 -49.50 -30.40 26.30
CA GLY A 737 -49.65 -31.44 25.29
C GLY A 737 -48.30 -32.00 24.86
N VAL A 738 -48.01 -33.23 25.27
CA VAL A 738 -46.92 -34.06 24.72
C VAL A 738 -47.58 -35.22 23.99
N ASP A 739 -46.97 -35.70 22.90
CA ASP A 739 -47.28 -37.03 22.38
C ASP A 739 -46.01 -37.71 21.85
N GLU A 740 -45.96 -39.04 21.98
CA GLU A 740 -44.72 -39.83 21.86
C GLU A 740 -44.69 -40.77 20.64
N PHE A 741 -43.59 -41.53 20.57
CA PHE A 741 -43.27 -42.63 19.65
C PHE A 741 -44.42 -43.58 19.25
N ALA A 742 -44.26 -44.16 18.06
CA ALA A 742 -44.71 -45.52 17.75
C ALA A 742 -43.52 -46.38 17.29
N VAL A 743 -43.42 -47.61 17.78
CA VAL A 743 -42.39 -48.61 17.43
C VAL A 743 -42.99 -50.01 17.44
N ASP A 744 -42.76 -50.77 16.38
CA ASP A 744 -42.70 -52.24 16.23
C ASP A 744 -41.76 -52.45 15.02
N GLY A 745 -40.79 -53.38 14.94
CA GLY A 745 -40.78 -54.82 15.23
C GLY A 745 -40.48 -55.55 13.90
N GLU A 746 -39.57 -56.52 13.72
CA GLU A 746 -38.68 -57.27 14.63
C GLU A 746 -37.39 -57.73 13.89
N GLY A 747 -36.35 -58.15 14.65
CA GLY A 747 -35.27 -59.06 14.19
C GLY A 747 -34.07 -58.44 13.43
N GLY A 748 -32.85 -58.99 13.52
CA GLY A 748 -32.34 -60.07 14.38
C GLY A 748 -30.94 -60.59 13.97
N GLY A 749 -30.00 -60.71 14.91
CA GLY A 749 -28.59 -61.08 14.65
C GLY A 749 -27.67 -59.85 14.49
N LYS A 750 -26.63 -59.55 15.27
CA LYS A 750 -25.81 -60.29 16.28
C LYS A 750 -24.77 -61.25 15.67
N VAL A 751 -23.47 -60.90 15.79
CA VAL A 751 -22.33 -61.71 16.30
C VAL A 751 -20.95 -61.35 15.68
N GLN A 752 -19.96 -61.15 16.58
CA GLN A 752 -18.49 -61.24 16.46
C GLN A 752 -17.60 -60.26 15.67
N ASN A 753 -16.57 -59.79 16.39
CA ASN A 753 -15.24 -59.45 15.88
C ASN A 753 -14.53 -60.72 15.39
N GLU A 754 -13.54 -60.60 14.51
CA GLU A 754 -12.37 -61.49 14.59
C GLU A 754 -11.08 -60.73 14.21
N ILE A 755 -9.99 -61.07 14.91
CA ILE A 755 -8.63 -60.56 14.66
C ILE A 755 -7.84 -61.73 14.11
N VAL A 756 -7.11 -61.54 13.01
CA VAL A 756 -6.05 -62.45 12.58
C VAL A 756 -4.79 -61.63 12.27
N MET A 757 -3.72 -61.95 12.98
CA MET A 757 -2.35 -61.45 12.78
C MET A 757 -1.44 -62.68 12.73
N GLU A 758 -0.96 -63.02 11.53
CA GLU A 758 0.10 -64.02 11.27
C GLU A 758 0.51 -63.85 9.79
N GLY A 759 1.77 -63.95 9.38
CA GLY A 759 3.00 -64.03 10.18
C GLY A 759 4.22 -64.37 9.31
N GLU A 760 5.30 -63.58 9.43
CA GLU A 760 6.71 -63.84 9.08
C GLU A 760 7.11 -64.37 7.68
N GLY A 761 8.30 -63.99 7.19
CA GLY A 761 8.79 -64.44 5.87
C GLY A 761 10.03 -63.76 5.30
N LEU A 762 11.06 -63.51 6.11
CA LEU A 762 12.37 -63.03 5.61
C LEU A 762 13.06 -64.08 4.75
N HIS A 763 13.73 -63.66 3.67
CA HIS A 763 15.14 -64.05 3.46
C HIS A 763 15.88 -63.10 2.50
N ASP A 764 17.18 -62.93 2.78
CA ASP A 764 18.10 -61.97 2.18
C ASP A 764 19.27 -62.71 1.48
N VAL A 765 19.68 -62.21 0.29
CA VAL A 765 21.00 -62.45 -0.35
C VAL A 765 21.33 -61.26 -1.28
N GLY A 766 22.50 -60.64 -1.11
CA GLY A 766 23.00 -59.54 -1.96
C GLY A 766 24.32 -59.84 -2.70
N LEU A 767 25.16 -58.79 -2.88
CA LEU A 767 26.45 -58.75 -3.61
C LEU A 767 26.30 -58.63 -5.15
N LYS A 768 27.18 -57.93 -5.91
CA LYS A 768 28.50 -57.33 -5.58
C LYS A 768 28.87 -56.13 -6.49
N GLU A 769 30.01 -55.49 -6.20
CA GLU A 769 30.58 -54.28 -6.83
C GLU A 769 31.52 -54.54 -8.03
N ASP A 770 32.07 -53.43 -8.54
CA ASP A 770 33.25 -53.24 -9.43
C ASP A 770 33.16 -53.56 -10.93
N ASP A 771 33.47 -52.56 -11.77
CA ASP A 771 34.81 -52.47 -12.38
C ASP A 771 35.19 -51.04 -12.84
N LEU A 772 36.48 -50.76 -13.02
CA LEU A 772 37.07 -49.46 -13.40
C LEU A 772 37.59 -49.45 -14.85
N HIS A 773 37.73 -48.26 -15.46
CA HIS A 773 38.72 -48.07 -16.53
C HIS A 773 39.19 -46.60 -16.69
N GLU A 774 40.51 -46.39 -16.63
CA GLU A 774 41.19 -45.15 -17.02
C GLU A 774 41.47 -45.09 -18.53
N VAL A 775 41.63 -43.86 -19.06
CA VAL A 775 42.48 -43.57 -20.23
C VAL A 775 43.25 -42.27 -19.95
N VAL A 776 44.55 -42.25 -20.27
CA VAL A 776 45.51 -41.16 -20.01
C VAL A 776 46.31 -40.88 -21.30
N VAL A 777 47.19 -39.86 -21.29
CA VAL A 777 48.32 -39.55 -22.21
C VAL A 777 48.12 -38.34 -23.15
N GLU A 778 48.70 -37.20 -22.70
CA GLU A 778 49.59 -36.22 -23.42
C GLU A 778 49.07 -35.45 -24.66
N GLY A 779 49.54 -34.25 -25.05
CA GLY A 779 50.57 -33.29 -24.59
C GLY A 779 50.65 -32.12 -25.64
N GLU A 780 51.38 -30.99 -25.56
CA GLU A 780 52.30 -30.32 -24.60
C GLU A 780 52.28 -28.78 -24.91
N GLY A 781 53.00 -27.90 -24.16
CA GLY A 781 53.22 -26.49 -24.57
C GLY A 781 53.78 -25.51 -23.50
N GLU A 782 54.95 -24.92 -23.75
CA GLU A 782 55.77 -24.13 -22.78
C GLU A 782 55.54 -22.59 -22.78
N GLY A 783 56.14 -21.87 -21.80
CA GLY A 783 56.26 -20.39 -21.74
C GLY A 783 55.85 -19.75 -20.40
N GLN A 784 56.59 -19.78 -19.27
CA GLN A 784 57.94 -19.29 -18.92
C GLN A 784 58.03 -17.81 -18.46
N ASP A 785 58.86 -17.55 -17.43
CA ASP A 785 59.40 -16.27 -16.89
C ASP A 785 58.46 -15.25 -16.17
N GLU A 786 58.85 -14.54 -15.08
CA GLU A 786 59.99 -14.69 -14.15
C GLU A 786 59.74 -14.06 -12.74
N TYR A 787 60.72 -14.19 -11.83
CA TYR A 787 60.74 -13.89 -10.38
C TYR A 787 60.51 -12.43 -9.91
N TYR A 788 60.08 -12.25 -8.64
CA TYR A 788 60.96 -11.72 -7.56
C TYR A 788 60.46 -12.06 -6.13
N VAL A 789 61.32 -11.88 -5.11
CA VAL A 789 61.23 -12.49 -3.76
C VAL A 789 61.19 -11.46 -2.62
N GLY A 790 60.49 -11.74 -1.51
CA GLY A 790 60.50 -10.95 -0.27
C GLY A 790 60.14 -11.72 1.02
N SER A 791 61.14 -11.97 1.88
CA SER A 791 61.06 -12.56 3.24
C SER A 791 59.98 -11.93 4.15
N SER A 792 59.15 -12.63 4.93
CA SER A 792 59.32 -13.78 5.86
C SER A 792 59.71 -13.46 7.32
N ASN A 793 58.73 -13.51 8.23
CA ASN A 793 58.83 -13.90 9.65
C ASN A 793 57.39 -14.00 10.20
N ARG A 794 56.85 -15.19 10.49
CA ARG A 794 57.08 -16.02 11.70
C ARG A 794 56.81 -15.30 13.03
N PHE A 795 55.64 -15.56 13.59
CA PHE A 795 55.56 -16.23 14.89
C PHE A 795 54.60 -17.42 14.79
N LYS A 796 54.75 -18.41 15.67
CA LYS A 796 54.00 -19.67 15.67
C LYS A 796 53.72 -20.10 17.12
N HIS A 797 52.75 -21.00 17.26
CA HIS A 797 52.23 -21.70 18.45
C HIS A 797 50.77 -21.29 18.75
N ASP A 798 49.76 -22.16 18.58
CA ASP A 798 49.54 -23.55 19.05
C ASP A 798 48.76 -23.54 20.39
N VAL A 799 47.79 -24.43 20.68
CA VAL A 799 46.98 -25.34 19.82
C VAL A 799 45.78 -25.86 20.64
N LEU A 800 44.76 -26.45 19.98
CA LEU A 800 43.70 -27.33 20.51
C LEU A 800 42.82 -26.86 21.69
N SER A 801 41.51 -26.82 21.45
CA SER A 801 40.56 -27.75 22.11
C SER A 801 39.35 -27.95 21.20
N GLU A 802 39.05 -29.19 20.83
CA GLU A 802 37.70 -29.61 20.43
C GLU A 802 36.90 -29.90 21.72
N ASP A 803 35.57 -29.75 21.72
CA ASP A 803 34.66 -30.90 21.92
C ASP A 803 33.15 -30.55 22.03
N TYR A 804 32.32 -31.56 21.74
CA TYR A 804 30.87 -31.72 21.98
C TYR A 804 29.86 -30.64 21.54
N LEU A 805 29.27 -30.92 20.37
CA LEU A 805 27.82 -30.81 20.17
C LEU A 805 27.04 -31.66 21.20
N MET A 806 25.88 -31.16 21.66
CA MET A 806 24.79 -32.00 22.16
C MET A 806 23.44 -31.41 21.74
N ASP A 807 22.70 -32.16 20.93
CA ASP A 807 21.25 -31.98 20.80
C ASP A 807 20.56 -32.32 22.13
N VAL A 808 19.54 -31.53 22.48
CA VAL A 808 18.56 -31.90 23.51
C VAL A 808 17.16 -31.68 22.95
N SER A 809 16.65 -32.70 22.27
CA SER A 809 15.23 -32.82 21.94
C SER A 809 14.47 -33.37 23.15
N VAL A 810 13.28 -32.83 23.41
CA VAL A 810 12.35 -33.34 24.44
C VAL A 810 10.94 -33.40 23.85
N HIS A 811 10.27 -34.52 24.07
CA HIS A 811 8.87 -34.79 23.75
C HIS A 811 8.28 -35.64 24.89
N GLY A 812 6.98 -35.48 25.14
CA GLY A 812 6.28 -36.06 26.29
C GLY A 812 6.35 -35.17 27.54
N ASP A 813 5.30 -35.02 28.36
CA ASP A 813 3.96 -35.63 28.29
C ASP A 813 2.85 -34.64 28.69
N GLU A 814 1.61 -35.09 28.50
CA GLU A 814 0.34 -34.35 28.67
C GLU A 814 -0.01 -34.08 30.14
N VAL A 815 -0.61 -32.91 30.42
CA VAL A 815 -1.72 -32.79 31.39
C VAL A 815 -2.70 -31.74 30.87
N GLU A 816 -4.01 -32.02 31.01
CA GLU A 816 -5.08 -31.03 30.82
C GLU A 816 -5.06 -29.97 31.93
N ASP A 817 -5.60 -28.76 31.68
CA ASP A 817 -6.25 -28.02 32.77
C ASP A 817 -7.38 -27.13 32.24
N ASP A 818 -8.52 -27.22 32.90
CA ASP A 818 -9.76 -26.50 32.56
C ASP A 818 -9.99 -25.36 33.59
N PHE A 819 -11.05 -24.57 33.45
CA PHE A 819 -11.48 -23.49 34.36
C PHE A 819 -10.54 -22.29 34.59
N TRP A 820 -10.99 -21.12 34.13
CA TRP A 820 -10.98 -19.92 34.98
C TRP A 820 -12.32 -19.17 34.96
N LYS A 821 -13.24 -19.60 35.84
CA LYS A 821 -14.29 -18.73 36.39
C LYS A 821 -13.87 -18.34 37.81
N GLY A 822 -13.17 -17.20 37.96
CA GLY A 822 -12.67 -16.75 39.26
C GLY A 822 -12.68 -15.23 39.39
N SER A 823 -13.62 -14.70 40.18
CA SER A 823 -13.69 -13.27 40.52
C SER A 823 -12.63 -12.90 41.56
N VAL A 824 -11.68 -12.04 41.19
CA VAL A 824 -10.67 -11.53 42.12
C VAL A 824 -11.26 -10.40 42.98
N LYS A 825 -11.18 -10.56 44.32
CA LYS A 825 -11.47 -9.49 45.28
C LYS A 825 -10.30 -8.52 45.36
N VAL A 826 -10.61 -7.23 45.54
CA VAL A 826 -9.61 -6.23 45.93
C VAL A 826 -9.42 -6.28 47.44
N GLU A 827 -8.21 -6.57 47.92
CA GLU A 827 -7.81 -6.32 49.30
C GLU A 827 -7.05 -4.99 49.40
N VAL A 828 -7.35 -4.19 50.44
CA VAL A 828 -6.77 -2.85 50.64
C VAL A 828 -5.87 -2.87 51.87
N GLY A 829 -4.56 -3.06 51.66
CA GLY A 829 -3.54 -3.01 52.70
C GLY A 829 -3.07 -1.59 53.00
N GLY A 830 -3.67 -0.93 53.99
CA GLY A 830 -3.24 0.39 54.49
C GLY A 830 -2.20 0.29 55.63
N PRO A 831 -1.15 1.16 55.67
CA PRO A 831 -0.12 1.13 56.71
C PRO A 831 -0.57 1.76 58.05
N SER A 832 -0.01 1.29 59.17
CA SER A 832 -0.46 1.63 60.53
C SER A 832 0.52 2.50 61.34
N GLY A 833 0.13 3.76 61.62
CA GLY A 833 0.76 4.64 62.61
C GLY A 833 2.11 5.28 62.18
N SER A 834 2.54 6.43 62.71
CA SER A 834 1.92 7.42 63.62
C SER A 834 2.63 8.79 63.39
N SER A 835 2.21 9.97 63.90
CA SER A 835 1.23 10.32 64.93
C SER A 835 0.67 11.75 64.75
N SER A 836 -0.62 11.96 65.04
CA SER A 836 -1.29 13.19 65.52
C SER A 836 -0.80 14.60 65.08
N ARG A 837 -1.70 15.35 64.40
CA ARG A 837 -2.54 16.40 65.05
C ARG A 837 -3.64 16.94 64.11
N PHE A 838 -4.60 17.65 64.71
CA PHE A 838 -5.74 18.36 64.11
C PHE A 838 -5.29 19.41 63.05
N GLN A 839 -6.12 19.94 62.15
CA GLN A 839 -7.57 20.24 62.28
C GLN A 839 -8.26 20.41 60.89
N TYR A 840 -9.58 20.19 60.82
CA TYR A 840 -10.41 20.48 59.62
C TYR A 840 -10.77 21.98 59.52
N VAL A 841 -10.64 22.56 58.33
CA VAL A 841 -11.39 23.75 57.84
C VAL A 841 -11.61 23.57 56.32
N HIS A 842 -12.73 24.07 55.78
CA HIS A 842 -13.01 24.13 54.33
C HIS A 842 -12.16 25.21 53.63
N ASP A 843 -11.64 24.90 52.43
CA ASP A 843 -12.22 25.33 51.14
C ASP A 843 -11.67 24.45 49.99
#